data_AF-A0A372RK61-F1
#
_entry.id   AF-A0A372RK61-F1
#
_cell.length_a   1.000
_cell.length_b   1.000
_cell.length_c   1.000
_cell.angle_alpha   90.00
_cell.angle_beta   90.00
_cell.angle_gamma   90.00
#
_symmetry.space_group_name_H-M   'P 1'
#
loop_
_entity.id
_entity.type
_entity.pdbx_description
1 polymer ?
#
loop_
_entity_poly.entity_id
_entity_poly.type
_entity_poly.pdbx_seq_one_letter_code
_entity_poly.pdbx_strand_id
1 'polypeptide(L)'
;MTNRSTNNINSNGYSTQTRSKNNIPNEFELEYVNEEHVKAFFKALSEDPESDQTEHIAAVTDFMPIRQRVKKKKRIPGEFEGYSYHIIRYPLIFIVFSIILFEVLFYILIRQIVNFWEFFYQWRGISRILREVMRNTNNYEEWIEAAKQLDSYFKYDEWKKEIPFGYYDYNLLKKVNRDLKSLRQEETNENLQKLKNLLQDCVKNNYAGVENTRLYSHSYYGTKKIIEEYVDEVTESLKFARNTKLLSIKDKLELFKNTYKNYGRTALCLSGGASFGYYHLGVVKALFDAKLLPTVFTGTSAGGLIAALVCVRTDEELEQVLTSELNTRLTACSDPITTWVPRWWKTGARFDACDWSRKLQWVTRGSLTFMEAYERTGRILNISVISYDPHSPPKVLNYITAPDCIIWSAVIASAAVPGILNPVVLMQKLKDGSIVPYNYGNKWKDGSLRTDIPVQSLHMHFNVKNTIVSQVNPHIHLFFYAPRGSVGRPVTHRCGKGWRGGFLVASIEQFLKLDLSKWLKWIRDLELLPRVADQDWSSIWLQKFEGNITIWPHSSFSDFFYILKDPTRERLESMITSGQRVTWPKLRMISNRLRIERAIQKGREELRRELRRQRYPDVDNQRKGDDRRNDIDELQDYNTSNGDDNDKHLEIEKVTDIGPNSDYSSSLESSSDNISYISSTSDEEYHEGQDDSHKFLLSSNDPHIAN
;
A
#
# COMPACT_ATOMS: atom_id res chain seq x y z
N MET A 1 -24.00 11.10 -79.83
CA MET A 1 -25.25 10.46 -79.35
C MET A 1 -24.88 9.05 -78.93
N THR A 2 -24.69 8.75 -77.65
CA THR A 2 -25.67 8.47 -76.57
C THR A 2 -25.39 7.04 -76.09
N ASN A 3 -24.99 6.98 -74.82
CA ASN A 3 -25.19 5.93 -73.82
C ASN A 3 -24.91 4.47 -74.19
N ARG A 4 -23.89 3.91 -73.53
CA ARG A 4 -23.95 2.58 -72.92
C ARG A 4 -23.05 2.54 -71.69
N SER A 5 -23.68 2.56 -70.52
CA SER A 5 -23.09 2.19 -69.24
C SER A 5 -23.09 0.67 -69.12
N THR A 6 -21.91 0.08 -69.13
CA THR A 6 -21.69 -1.34 -68.80
C THR A 6 -20.55 -1.43 -67.80
N ASN A 7 -20.87 -1.93 -66.62
CA ASN A 7 -19.92 -2.41 -65.62
C ASN A 7 -19.05 -3.54 -66.20
N ASN A 8 -17.74 -3.44 -66.02
CA ASN A 8 -16.78 -4.55 -65.89
C ASN A 8 -15.45 -3.94 -65.38
N ILE A 9 -15.00 -4.28 -64.16
CA ILE A 9 -14.09 -5.39 -63.80
C ILE A 9 -12.60 -5.10 -64.14
N ASN A 10 -11.78 -5.26 -63.09
CA ASN A 10 -10.31 -5.42 -63.00
C ASN A 10 -9.43 -4.17 -63.05
N SER A 11 -8.62 -3.92 -62.01
CA SER A 11 -7.40 -4.70 -61.75
C SER A 11 -6.66 -4.23 -60.49
N ASN A 12 -6.27 -5.20 -59.66
CA ASN A 12 -5.02 -5.31 -58.89
C ASN A 12 -4.41 -4.06 -58.24
N GLY A 13 -4.47 -4.06 -56.91
CA GLY A 13 -3.48 -3.43 -56.04
C GLY A 13 -3.29 -4.28 -54.80
N TYR A 14 -2.46 -5.32 -54.88
CA TYR A 14 -1.89 -5.98 -53.70
C TYR A 14 -0.99 -4.95 -53.00
N SER A 15 -1.56 -4.18 -52.07
CA SER A 15 -0.79 -3.48 -51.06
C SER A 15 -0.57 -4.43 -49.91
N THR A 16 0.69 -4.78 -49.70
CA THR A 16 1.20 -5.52 -48.56
C THR A 16 0.81 -4.76 -47.29
N GLN A 17 -0.31 -5.13 -46.68
CA GLN A 17 -0.68 -4.66 -45.35
C GLN A 17 0.34 -5.23 -44.37
N THR A 18 1.26 -4.37 -43.96
CA THR A 18 2.02 -4.53 -42.73
C THR A 18 1.04 -4.83 -41.61
N ARG A 19 1.05 -6.06 -41.08
CA ARG A 19 0.34 -6.47 -39.86
C ARG A 19 0.63 -5.44 -38.76
N SER A 20 -0.30 -4.52 -38.54
CA SER A 20 -0.25 -3.58 -37.42
C SER A 20 -0.53 -4.34 -36.14
N LYS A 21 0.21 -4.02 -35.08
CA LYS A 21 0.02 -4.56 -33.73
C LYS A 21 -1.44 -4.39 -33.27
N ASN A 22 -2.16 -5.51 -33.24
CA ASN A 22 -3.21 -5.97 -32.33
C ASN A 22 -4.41 -5.05 -32.01
N ASN A 23 -5.60 -5.53 -32.43
CA ASN A 23 -6.95 -5.07 -32.09
C ASN A 23 -7.28 -5.16 -30.59
N ILE A 24 -6.75 -4.27 -29.75
CA ILE A 24 -7.25 -4.11 -28.38
C ILE A 24 -8.40 -3.08 -28.42
N PRO A 25 -9.64 -3.43 -28.05
CA PRO A 25 -10.75 -2.48 -28.03
C PRO A 25 -10.45 -1.36 -27.03
N ASN A 26 -10.87 -0.14 -27.35
CA ASN A 26 -10.69 1.02 -26.49
C ASN A 26 -11.44 0.81 -25.16
N GLU A 27 -10.71 0.78 -24.05
CA GLU A 27 -11.28 0.53 -22.71
C GLU A 27 -12.39 1.53 -22.31
N PHE A 28 -12.36 2.75 -22.85
CA PHE A 28 -13.36 3.78 -22.53
C PHE A 28 -14.70 3.58 -23.24
N GLU A 29 -14.74 2.80 -24.33
CA GLU A 29 -15.96 2.52 -25.11
C GLU A 29 -16.75 1.32 -24.55
N LEU A 30 -16.09 0.48 -23.74
CA LEU A 30 -16.68 -0.74 -23.21
C LEU A 30 -17.58 -0.46 -21.99
N GLU A 31 -18.77 -1.08 -21.99
CA GLU A 31 -19.69 -1.09 -20.85
C GLU A 31 -19.74 -2.48 -20.22
N TYR A 32 -19.53 -2.53 -18.90
CA TYR A 32 -19.46 -3.78 -18.13
C TYR A 32 -20.63 -3.95 -17.14
N VAL A 33 -21.67 -3.12 -17.25
CA VAL A 33 -22.76 -3.06 -16.27
C VAL A 33 -23.69 -4.27 -16.43
N ASN A 34 -23.83 -5.06 -15.38
CA ASN A 34 -24.84 -6.09 -15.27
C ASN A 34 -25.96 -5.63 -14.32
N GLU A 35 -27.15 -5.37 -14.86
CA GLU A 35 -28.30 -4.87 -14.10
C GLU A 35 -28.91 -5.93 -13.16
N GLU A 36 -28.79 -7.22 -13.46
CA GLU A 36 -29.29 -8.29 -12.58
C GLU A 36 -28.51 -8.31 -11.27
N HIS A 37 -27.20 -8.13 -11.37
CA HIS A 37 -26.28 -8.06 -10.24
C HIS A 37 -26.56 -6.85 -9.34
N VAL A 38 -26.89 -5.70 -9.94
CA VAL A 38 -27.28 -4.48 -9.21
C VAL A 38 -28.62 -4.68 -8.49
N LYS A 39 -29.59 -5.33 -9.14
CA LYS A 39 -30.89 -5.65 -8.51
C LYS A 39 -30.73 -6.61 -7.34
N ALA A 40 -29.89 -7.64 -7.47
CA ALA A 40 -29.58 -8.58 -6.38
C ALA A 40 -28.94 -7.87 -5.19
N PHE A 41 -28.02 -6.93 -5.45
CA PHE A 41 -27.42 -6.10 -4.41
C PHE A 41 -28.43 -5.17 -3.72
N PHE A 42 -29.33 -4.54 -4.49
CA PHE A 42 -30.38 -3.72 -3.92
C PHE A 42 -31.31 -4.53 -3.02
N LYS A 43 -31.69 -5.74 -3.46
CA LYS A 43 -32.48 -6.68 -2.66
C LYS A 43 -31.78 -7.00 -1.33
N ALA A 44 -30.51 -7.40 -1.39
CA ALA A 44 -29.70 -7.70 -0.20
C ALA A 44 -29.50 -6.49 0.74
N LEU A 45 -29.46 -5.27 0.22
CA LEU A 45 -29.40 -4.05 1.03
C LEU A 45 -30.73 -3.74 1.74
N SER A 46 -31.85 -4.07 1.09
CA SER A 46 -33.21 -3.84 1.61
C SER A 46 -33.68 -4.90 2.60
N GLU A 47 -33.11 -6.10 2.52
CA GLU A 47 -33.35 -7.18 3.48
C GLU A 47 -32.69 -6.84 4.81
N ASP A 48 -33.49 -6.71 5.87
CA ASP A 48 -32.96 -6.55 7.21
C ASP A 48 -32.40 -7.89 7.69
N PRO A 49 -31.18 -7.93 8.25
CA PRO A 49 -30.53 -9.17 8.73
C PRO A 49 -31.28 -9.85 9.90
N GLU A 50 -32.33 -9.21 10.43
CA GLU A 50 -33.19 -9.74 11.48
C GLU A 50 -34.48 -10.40 10.97
N SER A 51 -34.72 -10.38 9.65
CA SER A 51 -35.91 -10.99 9.05
C SER A 51 -35.76 -12.50 8.82
N ASP A 52 -34.52 -13.02 8.86
CA ASP A 52 -34.25 -14.45 8.82
C ASP A 52 -34.38 -15.06 10.22
N GLN A 53 -35.10 -16.18 10.32
CA GLN A 53 -35.45 -16.87 11.58
C GLN A 53 -34.25 -17.54 12.28
N THR A 54 -33.04 -17.37 11.76
CA THR A 54 -31.81 -17.84 12.38
C THR A 54 -31.28 -16.78 13.35
N GLU A 55 -31.25 -17.11 14.64
CA GLU A 55 -30.70 -16.26 15.72
C GLU A 55 -29.24 -15.87 15.42
N HIS A 56 -29.04 -14.76 14.72
CA HIS A 56 -27.73 -14.17 14.54
C HIS A 56 -27.40 -13.30 15.76
N ILE A 57 -26.35 -13.69 16.49
CA ILE A 57 -25.79 -12.95 17.61
C ILE A 57 -25.00 -11.75 17.03
N ALA A 58 -25.71 -10.69 16.68
CA ALA A 58 -25.10 -9.40 16.34
C ALA A 58 -25.16 -8.48 17.57
N ALA A 59 -24.03 -7.84 17.90
CA ALA A 59 -24.01 -6.82 18.94
C ALA A 59 -24.80 -5.58 18.48
N VAL A 60 -25.64 -5.09 19.39
CA VAL A 60 -26.61 -4.02 19.17
C VAL A 60 -25.89 -2.69 18.98
N THR A 61 -26.01 -2.08 17.79
CA THR A 61 -25.73 -0.64 17.57
C THR A 61 -26.73 -0.05 16.60
N ASP A 62 -27.27 1.11 16.94
CA ASP A 62 -28.44 1.73 16.30
C ASP A 62 -28.00 2.75 15.24
N PHE A 63 -28.05 2.36 13.97
CA PHE A 63 -28.08 3.32 12.86
C PHE A 63 -29.40 3.14 12.12
N MET A 64 -30.35 4.04 12.40
CA MET A 64 -31.62 4.08 11.69
C MET A 64 -31.73 5.39 10.92
N PRO A 65 -32.31 5.38 9.70
CA PRO A 65 -32.57 6.61 8.99
C PRO A 65 -33.48 7.51 9.82
N ILE A 66 -33.21 8.82 9.77
CA ILE A 66 -33.70 9.90 10.67
C ILE A 66 -35.25 9.94 10.82
N ARG A 67 -36.01 9.22 9.98
CA ARG A 67 -37.49 9.22 9.99
C ARG A 67 -38.18 7.86 9.77
N GLN A 68 -37.56 6.71 10.04
CA GLN A 68 -38.32 5.45 10.07
C GLN A 68 -38.80 5.19 11.51
N ARG A 69 -40.12 5.04 11.71
CA ARG A 69 -40.67 4.66 13.02
C ARG A 69 -40.29 3.21 13.28
N VAL A 70 -39.32 2.99 14.16
CA VAL A 70 -38.93 1.64 14.56
C VAL A 70 -39.18 1.44 16.05
N LYS A 71 -39.62 0.23 16.40
CA LYS A 71 -39.81 -0.23 17.77
C LYS A 71 -38.49 -0.06 18.54
N LYS A 72 -38.51 0.73 19.61
CA LYS A 72 -37.37 0.89 20.54
C LYS A 72 -36.88 -0.50 20.97
N LYS A 73 -35.69 -0.89 20.55
CA LYS A 73 -35.04 -2.10 21.08
C LYS A 73 -34.53 -1.84 22.50
N LYS A 74 -34.49 -2.90 23.30
CA LYS A 74 -33.99 -2.87 24.68
C LYS A 74 -32.52 -2.45 24.65
N ARG A 75 -32.20 -1.33 25.30
CA ARG A 75 -30.82 -0.97 25.63
C ARG A 75 -30.24 -2.09 26.49
N ILE A 76 -29.25 -2.79 25.97
CA ILE A 76 -28.40 -3.66 26.79
C ILE A 76 -27.62 -2.70 27.72
N PRO A 77 -27.58 -2.95 29.04
CA PRO A 77 -26.87 -2.07 29.97
C PRO A 77 -25.36 -2.17 29.68
N GLY A 78 -24.80 -1.11 29.09
CA GLY A 78 -23.36 -0.98 28.86
C GLY A 78 -22.68 -0.31 30.07
N GLU A 79 -21.92 -1.12 30.80
CA GLU A 79 -20.66 -0.85 31.54
C GLU A 79 -20.57 0.27 32.60
N PHE A 80 -19.60 0.07 33.50
CA PHE A 80 -19.31 0.75 34.76
C PHE A 80 -18.96 2.25 34.60
N GLU A 81 -19.94 3.10 34.30
CA GLU A 81 -19.75 4.55 34.41
C GLU A 81 -20.02 5.01 35.85
N GLY A 82 -18.95 5.14 36.65
CA GLY A 82 -19.06 5.74 37.98
C GLY A 82 -19.52 7.21 37.92
N TYR A 83 -20.18 7.71 38.97
CA TYR A 83 -20.64 9.11 39.01
C TYR A 83 -19.51 10.14 38.76
N SER A 84 -18.28 9.81 39.14
CA SER A 84 -17.09 10.63 38.87
C SER A 84 -16.83 10.82 37.38
N TYR A 85 -17.08 9.81 36.55
CA TYR A 85 -16.88 9.88 35.10
C TYR A 85 -17.79 10.94 34.49
N HIS A 86 -19.09 10.93 34.78
CA HIS A 86 -20.03 11.90 34.21
C HIS A 86 -19.74 13.35 34.60
N ILE A 87 -19.24 13.58 35.82
CA ILE A 87 -18.94 14.92 36.33
C ILE A 87 -17.62 15.44 35.75
N ILE A 88 -16.58 14.60 35.71
CA ILE A 88 -15.21 15.01 35.35
C ILE A 88 -14.99 14.97 33.84
N ARG A 89 -15.73 14.13 33.10
CA ARG A 89 -15.56 13.92 31.66
C ARG A 89 -15.57 15.23 30.87
N TYR A 90 -16.61 16.04 30.99
CA TYR A 90 -16.74 17.26 30.18
C TYR A 90 -15.70 18.35 30.51
N PRO A 91 -15.41 18.65 31.80
CA PRO A 91 -14.29 19.52 32.15
C PRO A 91 -12.95 19.03 31.60
N LEU A 92 -12.68 17.73 31.72
CA LEU A 92 -11.42 17.13 31.28
C LEU A 92 -11.29 17.18 29.74
N ILE A 93 -12.37 16.88 29.00
CA ILE A 93 -12.44 17.09 27.55
C ILE A 93 -12.10 18.54 27.19
N PHE A 94 -12.72 19.52 27.84
CA PHE A 94 -12.49 20.93 27.54
C PHE A 94 -11.02 21.34 27.78
N ILE A 95 -10.42 20.88 28.89
CA ILE A 95 -9.01 21.14 29.21
C ILE A 95 -8.10 20.54 28.13
N VAL A 96 -8.29 19.27 27.79
CA VAL A 96 -7.44 18.60 26.80
C VAL A 96 -7.60 19.21 25.42
N PHE A 97 -8.82 19.51 24.99
CA PHE A 97 -9.04 20.19 23.71
C PHE A 97 -8.41 21.57 23.66
N SER A 98 -8.42 22.31 24.77
CA SER A 98 -7.74 23.61 24.87
C SER A 98 -6.22 23.46 24.73
N ILE A 99 -5.63 22.43 25.36
CA ILE A 99 -4.20 22.12 25.24
C ILE A 99 -3.86 21.71 23.80
N ILE A 100 -4.61 20.78 23.22
CA ILE A 100 -4.43 20.34 21.82
C ILE A 100 -4.54 21.55 20.87
N LEU A 101 -5.53 22.43 21.07
CA LEU A 101 -5.69 23.61 20.23
C LEU A 101 -4.47 24.53 20.32
N PHE A 102 -3.97 24.79 21.53
CA PHE A 102 -2.77 25.59 21.75
C PHE A 102 -1.54 24.95 21.09
N GLU A 103 -1.31 23.65 21.29
CA GLU A 103 -0.21 22.91 20.68
C GLU A 103 -0.28 22.91 19.16
N VAL A 104 -1.46 22.74 18.56
CA VAL A 104 -1.67 22.81 17.11
C VAL A 104 -1.35 24.21 16.58
N LEU A 105 -1.83 25.27 17.25
CA LEU A 105 -1.52 26.66 16.85
C LEU A 105 -0.01 26.94 16.94
N PHE A 106 0.64 26.49 18.00
CA PHE A 106 2.07 26.65 18.19
C PHE A 106 2.88 25.85 17.17
N TYR A 107 2.45 24.62 16.86
CA TYR A 107 3.02 23.81 15.78
C TYR A 107 2.92 24.51 14.42
N ILE A 108 1.74 25.07 14.07
CA ILE A 108 1.54 25.81 12.83
C ILE A 108 2.47 27.03 12.78
N LEU A 109 2.57 27.80 13.86
CA LEU A 109 3.45 28.96 13.95
C LEU A 109 4.91 28.58 13.68
N ILE A 110 5.41 27.53 14.33
CA ILE A 110 6.76 27.00 14.10
C ILE A 110 6.95 26.61 12.63
N ARG A 111 5.99 25.94 12.03
CA ARG A 111 6.06 25.52 10.62
C ARG A 111 6.11 26.74 9.68
N GLN A 112 5.38 27.81 9.97
CA GLN A 112 5.47 29.05 9.18
C GLN A 112 6.83 29.72 9.33
N ILE A 113 7.42 29.74 10.53
CA ILE A 113 8.79 30.26 10.75
C ILE A 113 9.79 29.46 9.91
N VAL A 114 9.73 28.12 9.93
CA VAL A 114 10.62 27.28 9.11
C VAL A 114 10.42 27.54 7.63
N ASN A 115 9.17 27.58 7.16
CA ASN A 115 8.86 27.81 5.75
C ASN A 115 9.37 29.19 5.27
N PHE A 116 9.19 30.22 6.10
CA PHE A 116 9.70 31.56 5.82
C PHE A 116 11.24 31.53 5.75
N TRP A 117 11.90 30.97 6.77
CA TRP A 117 13.36 30.87 6.79
C TRP A 117 13.93 30.09 5.59
N GLU A 118 13.30 28.98 5.24
CA GLU A 118 13.65 28.22 4.04
C GLU A 118 13.40 29.00 2.76
N PHE A 119 12.33 29.76 2.66
CA PHE A 119 12.09 30.61 1.49
C PHE A 119 13.26 31.59 1.29
N PHE A 120 13.69 32.30 2.35
CA PHE A 120 14.82 33.24 2.26
C PHE A 120 16.16 32.58 1.92
N TYR A 121 16.42 31.37 2.42
CA TYR A 121 17.70 30.69 2.20
C TYR A 121 17.73 29.89 0.89
N GLN A 122 16.64 29.20 0.55
CA GLN A 122 16.56 28.29 -0.59
C GLN A 122 16.35 29.00 -1.93
N TRP A 123 15.66 30.16 -1.94
CA TRP A 123 15.25 30.84 -3.17
C TRP A 123 16.20 31.98 -3.57
N ARG A 124 17.51 31.75 -3.51
CA ARG A 124 18.52 32.72 -3.95
C ARG A 124 19.47 32.14 -5.01
N GLY A 125 19.81 32.98 -6.00
CA GLY A 125 20.84 32.70 -7.00
C GLY A 125 20.59 31.47 -7.89
N ILE A 126 21.70 30.81 -8.28
CA ILE A 126 21.72 29.66 -9.21
C ILE A 126 20.92 28.46 -8.65
N SER A 127 20.91 28.28 -7.33
CA SER A 127 20.15 27.23 -6.66
C SER A 127 18.65 27.29 -6.94
N ARG A 128 18.09 28.49 -7.09
CA ARG A 128 16.68 28.69 -7.45
C ARG A 128 16.42 28.20 -8.87
N ILE A 129 17.23 28.66 -9.82
CA ILE A 129 17.07 28.36 -11.25
C ILE A 129 17.11 26.84 -11.48
N LEU A 130 18.09 26.13 -10.91
CA LEU A 130 18.22 24.68 -11.06
C LEU A 130 17.03 23.92 -10.45
N ARG A 131 16.48 24.38 -9.32
CA ARG A 131 15.28 23.77 -8.72
C ARG A 131 14.02 24.06 -9.53
N GLU A 132 13.94 25.23 -10.14
CA GLU A 132 12.83 25.65 -11.01
C GLU A 132 12.82 24.81 -12.29
N VAL A 133 13.98 24.60 -12.90
CA VAL A 133 14.17 23.64 -14.01
C VAL A 133 13.69 22.25 -13.60
N MET A 134 14.17 21.73 -12.45
CA MET A 134 13.75 20.40 -11.97
C MET A 134 12.23 20.31 -11.73
N ARG A 135 11.58 21.37 -11.23
CA ARG A 135 10.13 21.40 -10.98
C ARG A 135 9.29 21.46 -12.26
N ASN A 136 9.82 22.06 -13.32
CA ASN A 136 9.12 22.24 -14.59
C ASN A 136 9.29 21.05 -15.53
N THR A 137 10.08 20.03 -15.15
CA THR A 137 10.20 18.78 -15.93
C THR A 137 8.87 18.02 -16.02
N ASN A 138 8.63 17.45 -17.19
CA ASN A 138 7.44 16.64 -17.48
C ASN A 138 7.79 15.15 -17.62
N ASN A 139 9.02 14.84 -18.00
CA ASN A 139 9.50 13.47 -18.16
C ASN A 139 10.45 13.06 -17.03
N TYR A 140 10.46 11.76 -16.72
CA TYR A 140 11.35 11.21 -15.70
C TYR A 140 12.83 11.34 -16.09
N GLU A 141 13.18 11.17 -17.36
CA GLU A 141 14.56 11.27 -17.84
C GLU A 141 15.11 12.69 -17.69
N GLU A 142 14.35 13.70 -18.11
CA GLU A 142 14.66 15.12 -17.89
C GLU A 142 14.81 15.44 -16.39
N TRP A 143 13.93 14.87 -15.56
CA TRP A 143 14.02 15.02 -14.11
C TRP A 143 15.33 14.45 -13.54
N ILE A 144 15.80 13.29 -14.04
CA ILE A 144 17.08 12.71 -13.63
C ILE A 144 18.24 13.62 -14.02
N GLU A 145 18.23 14.19 -15.22
CA GLU A 145 19.28 15.11 -15.67
C GLU A 145 19.34 16.37 -14.79
N ALA A 146 18.19 16.99 -14.53
CA ALA A 146 18.10 18.15 -13.64
C ALA A 146 18.53 17.81 -12.21
N ALA A 147 18.17 16.63 -11.70
CA ALA A 147 18.57 16.15 -10.38
C ALA A 147 20.10 15.92 -10.29
N LYS A 148 20.71 15.38 -11.34
CA LYS A 148 22.18 15.21 -11.42
C LYS A 148 22.90 16.56 -11.46
N GLN A 149 22.39 17.54 -12.21
CA GLN A 149 22.96 18.89 -12.24
C GLN A 149 22.92 19.54 -10.83
N LEU A 150 21.82 19.37 -10.10
CA LEU A 150 21.71 19.81 -8.71
C LEU A 150 22.70 19.08 -7.79
N ASP A 151 22.82 17.76 -7.91
CA ASP A 151 23.77 16.97 -7.12
C ASP A 151 25.22 17.42 -7.36
N SER A 152 25.59 17.70 -8.61
CA SER A 152 26.93 18.20 -8.95
C SER A 152 27.18 19.62 -8.44
N TYR A 153 26.18 20.51 -8.52
CA TYR A 153 26.28 21.88 -7.98
C TYR A 153 26.52 21.90 -6.46
N PHE A 154 25.80 21.05 -5.71
CA PHE A 154 25.95 20.95 -4.25
C PHE A 154 27.07 19.99 -3.82
N LYS A 155 27.85 19.44 -4.76
CA LYS A 155 28.93 18.46 -4.53
C LYS A 155 28.48 17.18 -3.82
N TYR A 156 27.22 16.78 -3.99
CA TYR A 156 26.72 15.53 -3.43
C TYR A 156 27.34 14.29 -4.08
N ASP A 157 27.89 14.42 -5.29
CA ASP A 157 28.61 13.33 -5.95
C ASP A 157 29.91 12.92 -5.24
N GLU A 158 30.56 13.85 -4.53
CA GLU A 158 31.70 13.55 -3.66
C GLU A 158 31.23 12.71 -2.46
N TRP A 159 30.13 13.12 -1.83
CA TRP A 159 29.51 12.34 -0.75
C TRP A 159 29.09 10.94 -1.21
N LYS A 160 28.60 10.75 -2.45
CA LYS A 160 28.26 9.42 -2.97
C LYS A 160 29.48 8.48 -3.05
N LYS A 161 30.68 9.04 -3.25
CA LYS A 161 31.96 8.29 -3.30
C LYS A 161 32.50 7.97 -1.89
N GLU A 162 32.23 8.81 -0.91
CA GLU A 162 32.63 8.56 0.48
C GLU A 162 31.95 7.31 1.04
N ILE A 163 32.74 6.30 1.41
CA ILE A 163 32.25 5.04 1.98
C ILE A 163 31.82 5.16 3.46
N PRO A 164 32.56 5.82 4.37
CA PRO A 164 32.16 5.83 5.77
C PRO A 164 30.95 6.73 6.01
N PHE A 165 29.90 6.18 6.65
CA PHE A 165 28.70 6.92 7.01
C PHE A 165 27.90 6.20 8.10
N GLY A 166 27.29 6.94 9.04
CA GLY A 166 26.74 6.37 10.27
C GLY A 166 25.37 5.69 10.19
N TYR A 167 24.75 5.63 9.01
CA TYR A 167 23.38 5.08 8.84
C TYR A 167 23.33 3.70 8.16
N TYR A 168 24.48 3.07 7.92
CA TYR A 168 24.63 1.70 7.45
C TYR A 168 25.97 1.11 7.88
N ASP A 169 26.08 -0.22 7.90
CA ASP A 169 27.34 -0.91 8.19
C ASP A 169 28.18 -1.02 6.90
N TYR A 170 29.06 -0.03 6.71
CA TYR A 170 29.91 0.05 5.53
C TYR A 170 31.04 -0.99 5.54
N ASN A 171 31.49 -1.45 6.70
CA ASN A 171 32.55 -2.45 6.81
C ASN A 171 32.03 -3.81 6.37
N LEU A 172 30.83 -4.17 6.84
CA LEU A 172 30.14 -5.39 6.41
C LEU A 172 29.87 -5.39 4.91
N LEU A 173 29.31 -4.30 4.36
CA LEU A 173 29.05 -4.21 2.91
C LEU A 173 30.34 -4.32 2.08
N LYS A 174 31.42 -3.67 2.51
CA LYS A 174 32.70 -3.74 1.78
C LYS A 174 33.25 -5.17 1.75
N LYS A 175 33.14 -5.90 2.88
CA LYS A 175 33.54 -7.30 2.98
C LYS A 175 32.68 -8.18 2.08
N VAL A 176 31.35 -8.08 2.19
CA VAL A 176 30.40 -8.87 1.39
C VAL A 176 30.58 -8.63 -0.11
N ASN A 177 30.75 -7.38 -0.54
CA ASN A 177 30.97 -7.07 -1.95
C ASN A 177 32.28 -7.67 -2.48
N ARG A 178 33.34 -7.71 -1.65
CA ARG A 178 34.60 -8.35 -2.02
C ARG A 178 34.43 -9.86 -2.13
N ASP A 179 33.79 -10.48 -1.13
CA ASP A 179 33.60 -11.92 -1.05
C ASP A 179 32.68 -12.45 -2.17
N LEU A 180 31.58 -11.74 -2.48
CA LEU A 180 30.71 -12.07 -3.62
C LEU A 180 31.46 -11.99 -4.95
N LYS A 181 32.29 -10.95 -5.14
CA LYS A 181 33.10 -10.80 -6.35
C LYS A 181 34.12 -11.93 -6.50
N SER A 182 34.86 -12.28 -5.44
CA SER A 182 35.87 -13.33 -5.50
C SER A 182 35.26 -14.72 -5.71
N LEU A 183 34.18 -15.03 -5.00
CA LEU A 183 33.50 -16.33 -5.12
C LEU A 183 32.82 -16.54 -6.47
N ARG A 184 32.45 -15.44 -7.16
CA ARG A 184 31.90 -15.50 -8.52
C ARG A 184 32.98 -15.71 -9.59
N GLN A 185 34.21 -15.26 -9.37
CA GLN A 185 35.30 -15.36 -10.35
C GLN A 185 35.86 -16.78 -10.49
N GLU A 186 35.80 -17.58 -9.42
CA GLU A 186 36.34 -18.93 -9.39
C GLU A 186 35.22 -19.97 -9.38
N GLU A 187 34.98 -20.64 -10.53
CA GLU A 187 33.92 -21.64 -10.70
C GLU A 187 34.27 -23.02 -10.11
N THR A 188 34.59 -23.09 -8.83
CA THR A 188 34.76 -24.37 -8.12
C THR A 188 33.50 -24.75 -7.35
N ASN A 189 33.26 -26.06 -7.18
CA ASN A 189 32.11 -26.55 -6.40
C ASN A 189 32.11 -26.03 -4.96
N GLU A 190 33.29 -25.91 -4.34
CA GLU A 190 33.43 -25.40 -2.97
C GLU A 190 33.08 -23.91 -2.90
N ASN A 191 33.56 -23.10 -3.85
CA ASN A 191 33.24 -21.67 -3.91
C ASN A 191 31.77 -21.42 -4.20
N LEU A 192 31.11 -22.27 -4.99
CA LEU A 192 29.67 -22.17 -5.22
C LEU A 192 28.84 -22.47 -3.97
N GLN A 193 29.25 -23.44 -3.15
CA GLN A 193 28.58 -23.69 -1.86
C GLN A 193 28.81 -22.54 -0.88
N LYS A 194 30.03 -21.98 -0.83
CA LYS A 194 30.31 -20.76 -0.06
C LYS A 194 29.47 -19.57 -0.56
N LEU A 195 29.32 -19.42 -1.87
CA LEU A 195 28.49 -18.39 -2.48
C LEU A 195 27.01 -18.57 -2.13
N LYS A 196 26.49 -19.81 -2.19
CA LYS A 196 25.13 -20.15 -1.75
C LYS A 196 24.90 -19.69 -0.30
N ASN A 197 25.80 -20.05 0.61
CA ASN A 197 25.69 -19.70 2.03
C ASN A 197 25.76 -18.19 2.24
N LEU A 198 26.72 -17.51 1.59
CA LEU A 198 26.86 -16.05 1.66
C LEU A 198 25.61 -15.33 1.13
N LEU A 199 25.02 -15.82 0.03
CA LEU A 199 23.78 -15.27 -0.53
C LEU A 199 22.58 -15.47 0.40
N GLN A 200 22.48 -16.61 1.08
CA GLN A 200 21.44 -16.82 2.09
C GLN A 200 21.57 -15.84 3.27
N ASP A 201 22.80 -15.44 3.60
CA ASP A 201 23.08 -14.51 4.68
C ASP A 201 22.92 -13.04 4.33
N CYS A 202 23.31 -12.63 3.10
CA CYS A 202 23.24 -11.23 2.69
C CYS A 202 21.83 -10.83 2.20
N VAL A 203 21.06 -11.76 1.62
CA VAL A 203 19.73 -11.50 1.09
C VAL A 203 18.67 -11.57 2.22
N LYS A 204 18.76 -10.61 3.12
CA LYS A 204 17.83 -10.40 4.25
C LYS A 204 17.17 -9.01 4.14
N ASN A 205 16.03 -8.84 4.80
CA ASN A 205 15.34 -7.55 4.84
C ASN A 205 16.22 -6.47 5.50
N ASN A 206 16.38 -5.32 4.84
CA ASN A 206 17.24 -4.22 5.29
C ASN A 206 18.66 -4.66 5.75
N TYR A 207 19.30 -5.57 5.00
CA TYR A 207 20.66 -6.01 5.30
C TYR A 207 21.64 -4.82 5.38
N ALA A 208 22.48 -4.80 6.42
CA ALA A 208 23.45 -3.74 6.72
C ALA A 208 22.87 -2.30 6.77
N GLY A 209 21.55 -2.11 6.82
CA GLY A 209 20.92 -0.78 6.81
C GLY A 209 20.83 -0.13 5.41
N VAL A 210 20.96 -0.90 4.33
CA VAL A 210 20.96 -0.41 2.95
C VAL A 210 19.65 0.29 2.55
N GLU A 211 18.53 -0.04 3.18
CA GLU A 211 17.21 0.50 2.88
C GLU A 211 16.85 1.71 3.76
N ASN A 212 17.82 2.25 4.51
CA ASN A 212 17.57 3.40 5.37
C ASN A 212 17.27 4.66 4.55
N THR A 213 16.07 5.23 4.73
CA THR A 213 15.59 6.42 4.02
C THR A 213 16.50 7.64 4.20
N ARG A 214 17.24 7.71 5.32
CA ARG A 214 18.21 8.78 5.60
C ARG A 214 19.39 8.79 4.63
N LEU A 215 19.73 7.67 4.01
CA LEU A 215 20.77 7.62 2.97
C LEU A 215 20.27 8.31 1.70
N TYR A 216 19.04 8.00 1.34
CA TYR A 216 18.40 8.53 0.14
C TYR A 216 17.93 9.98 0.30
N SER A 217 17.97 10.56 1.50
CA SER A 217 17.66 11.97 1.72
C SER A 217 18.86 12.91 1.50
N HIS A 218 20.09 12.40 1.33
CA HIS A 218 21.28 13.26 1.17
C HIS A 218 21.51 13.78 -0.25
N SER A 219 21.01 13.09 -1.27
CA SER A 219 21.11 13.46 -2.69
C SER A 219 19.73 13.54 -3.33
N TYR A 220 19.61 14.27 -4.44
CA TYR A 220 18.39 14.29 -5.25
C TYR A 220 18.21 12.98 -6.03
N TYR A 221 19.30 12.43 -6.58
CA TYR A 221 19.27 11.17 -7.33
C TYR A 221 20.28 10.15 -6.79
N GLY A 222 19.76 8.97 -6.40
CA GLY A 222 20.56 7.85 -5.94
C GLY A 222 21.09 7.99 -4.51
N THR A 223 22.09 7.18 -4.18
CA THR A 223 22.73 7.06 -2.85
C THR A 223 24.24 6.87 -2.97
N LYS A 224 24.88 6.42 -1.89
CA LYS A 224 26.25 5.93 -1.87
C LYS A 224 26.48 4.87 -2.94
N LYS A 225 27.63 4.94 -3.62
CA LYS A 225 28.02 3.99 -4.68
C LYS A 225 28.17 2.56 -4.19
N ILE A 226 28.68 2.35 -2.97
CA ILE A 226 28.85 1.01 -2.38
C ILE A 226 27.52 0.25 -2.24
N ILE A 227 26.41 0.97 -2.05
CA ILE A 227 25.06 0.38 -1.99
C ILE A 227 24.62 -0.06 -3.38
N GLU A 228 24.84 0.77 -4.40
CA GLU A 228 24.52 0.42 -5.78
C GLU A 228 25.36 -0.78 -6.24
N GLU A 229 26.65 -0.79 -5.93
CA GLU A 229 27.55 -1.93 -6.16
C GLU A 229 27.06 -3.20 -5.46
N TYR A 230 26.59 -3.10 -4.21
CA TYR A 230 26.02 -4.25 -3.49
C TYR A 230 24.79 -4.82 -4.19
N VAL A 231 23.85 -3.96 -4.61
CA VAL A 231 22.65 -4.38 -5.32
C VAL A 231 22.99 -5.05 -6.65
N ASP A 232 23.96 -4.50 -7.38
CA ASP A 232 24.46 -5.06 -8.64
C ASP A 232 25.12 -6.43 -8.41
N GLU A 233 26.02 -6.53 -7.43
CA GLU A 233 26.74 -7.77 -7.14
C GLU A 233 25.84 -8.89 -6.64
N VAL A 234 24.86 -8.59 -5.76
CA VAL A 234 23.87 -9.58 -5.32
C VAL A 234 23.01 -10.04 -6.49
N THR A 235 22.57 -9.13 -7.34
CA THR A 235 21.73 -9.45 -8.51
C THR A 235 22.48 -10.35 -9.49
N GLU A 236 23.74 -10.03 -9.80
CA GLU A 236 24.58 -10.86 -10.67
C GLU A 236 24.94 -12.21 -10.04
N SER A 237 25.22 -12.24 -8.73
CA SER A 237 25.50 -13.49 -8.01
C SER A 237 24.29 -14.43 -7.97
N LEU A 238 23.07 -13.90 -7.82
CA LEU A 238 21.83 -14.68 -7.90
C LEU A 238 21.60 -15.21 -9.32
N LYS A 239 21.86 -14.40 -10.36
CA LYS A 239 21.79 -14.85 -11.75
C LYS A 239 22.81 -15.96 -12.04
N PHE A 240 24.03 -15.82 -11.52
CA PHE A 240 25.08 -16.81 -11.65
C PHE A 240 24.68 -18.14 -10.97
N ALA A 241 24.31 -18.10 -9.68
CA ALA A 241 23.86 -19.28 -8.93
C ALA A 241 22.68 -20.01 -9.59
N ARG A 242 21.81 -19.27 -10.29
CA ARG A 242 20.70 -19.82 -11.07
C ARG A 242 21.17 -20.56 -12.31
N ASN A 243 22.04 -19.95 -13.12
CA ASN A 243 22.44 -20.47 -14.43
C ASN A 243 23.47 -21.61 -14.33
N THR A 244 24.28 -21.64 -13.27
CA THR A 244 25.36 -22.61 -13.09
C THR A 244 24.84 -24.04 -12.98
N LYS A 245 25.37 -24.98 -13.79
CA LYS A 245 24.97 -26.40 -13.77
C LYS A 245 25.63 -27.21 -12.65
N LEU A 246 26.69 -26.67 -12.04
CA LEU A 246 27.46 -27.32 -10.98
C LEU A 246 26.67 -27.47 -9.67
N LEU A 247 25.71 -26.57 -9.40
CA LEU A 247 24.83 -26.65 -8.24
C LEU A 247 23.67 -27.61 -8.50
N SER A 248 23.40 -28.50 -7.54
CA SER A 248 22.24 -29.38 -7.62
C SER A 248 20.93 -28.58 -7.61
N ILE A 249 19.89 -29.12 -8.24
CA ILE A 249 18.57 -28.48 -8.27
C ILE A 249 18.00 -28.33 -6.85
N LYS A 250 18.27 -29.29 -5.95
CA LYS A 250 17.85 -29.22 -4.55
C LYS A 250 18.48 -28.02 -3.84
N ASP A 251 19.77 -27.81 -4.04
CA ASP A 251 20.50 -26.68 -3.45
C ASP A 251 19.99 -25.34 -3.95
N LYS A 252 19.71 -25.25 -5.26
CA LYS A 252 19.12 -24.05 -5.86
C LYS A 252 17.73 -23.76 -5.28
N LEU A 253 16.89 -24.79 -5.17
CA LEU A 253 15.55 -24.64 -4.59
C LEU A 253 15.62 -24.14 -3.14
N GLU A 254 16.51 -24.71 -2.35
CA GLU A 254 16.74 -24.29 -0.97
C GLU A 254 17.21 -22.83 -0.91
N LEU A 255 18.19 -22.46 -1.73
CA LEU A 255 18.67 -21.08 -1.86
C LEU A 255 17.53 -20.10 -2.17
N PHE A 256 16.78 -20.33 -3.25
CA PHE A 256 15.71 -19.42 -3.67
C PHE A 256 14.48 -19.44 -2.74
N LYS A 257 14.19 -20.56 -2.08
CA LYS A 257 13.15 -20.66 -1.05
C LYS A 257 13.52 -19.85 0.20
N ASN A 258 14.73 -20.01 0.70
CA ASN A 258 15.21 -19.34 1.91
C ASN A 258 15.40 -17.84 1.68
N THR A 259 16.05 -17.45 0.58
CA THR A 259 16.22 -16.04 0.20
C THR A 259 14.88 -15.34 -0.01
N TYR A 260 13.88 -15.99 -0.62
CA TYR A 260 12.54 -15.42 -0.75
C TYR A 260 11.86 -15.20 0.60
N LYS A 261 11.94 -16.19 1.50
CA LYS A 261 11.39 -16.05 2.87
C LYS A 261 12.08 -14.92 3.64
N ASN A 262 13.40 -14.83 3.55
CA ASN A 262 14.22 -13.86 4.27
C ASN A 262 14.09 -12.44 3.73
N TYR A 263 14.12 -12.27 2.41
CA TYR A 263 14.00 -10.98 1.77
C TYR A 263 12.57 -10.44 1.89
N GLY A 264 11.56 -11.26 1.58
CA GLY A 264 10.15 -10.85 1.54
C GLY A 264 9.80 -10.04 0.29
N ARG A 265 8.51 -9.71 0.16
CA ARG A 265 7.94 -8.97 -0.98
C ARG A 265 7.74 -7.50 -0.69
N THR A 266 7.59 -6.73 -1.76
CA THR A 266 7.15 -5.33 -1.71
C THR A 266 5.65 -5.21 -2.00
N ALA A 267 4.94 -4.39 -1.23
CA ALA A 267 3.53 -4.04 -1.48
C ALA A 267 3.33 -2.54 -1.71
N LEU A 268 2.43 -2.17 -2.63
CA LEU A 268 1.93 -0.80 -2.79
C LEU A 268 0.65 -0.63 -1.98
N CYS A 269 0.67 0.30 -1.04
CA CYS A 269 -0.44 0.60 -0.13
C CYS A 269 -1.02 1.97 -0.48
N LEU A 270 -2.28 2.00 -0.91
CA LEU A 270 -3.00 3.21 -1.27
C LEU A 270 -3.98 3.58 -0.16
N SER A 271 -3.72 4.70 0.51
CA SER A 271 -4.54 5.15 1.63
C SER A 271 -5.91 5.66 1.21
N GLY A 272 -6.84 5.75 2.16
CA GLY A 272 -8.04 6.57 2.03
C GLY A 272 -7.72 8.05 1.86
N GLY A 273 -8.74 8.84 1.44
CA GLY A 273 -8.64 10.32 1.35
C GLY A 273 -9.65 11.02 0.43
N ALA A 274 -10.82 10.44 0.18
CA ALA A 274 -11.86 11.00 -0.71
C ALA A 274 -11.30 11.42 -2.08
N SER A 275 -11.63 12.60 -2.62
CA SER A 275 -11.12 13.07 -3.92
C SER A 275 -9.58 13.19 -3.99
N PHE A 276 -8.87 13.24 -2.85
CA PHE A 276 -7.40 13.19 -2.87
C PHE A 276 -6.87 11.81 -3.30
N GLY A 277 -7.71 10.77 -3.32
CA GLY A 277 -7.40 9.46 -3.88
C GLY A 277 -6.93 9.51 -5.34
N TYR A 278 -7.33 10.54 -6.12
CA TYR A 278 -6.90 10.67 -7.51
C TYR A 278 -5.40 10.97 -7.67
N TYR A 279 -4.70 11.46 -6.64
CA TYR A 279 -3.24 11.57 -6.68
C TYR A 279 -2.54 10.20 -6.77
N HIS A 280 -3.19 9.12 -6.28
CA HIS A 280 -2.66 7.76 -6.40
C HIS A 280 -2.45 7.35 -7.86
N LEU A 281 -3.28 7.86 -8.79
CA LEU A 281 -3.11 7.60 -10.23
C LEU A 281 -1.73 8.06 -10.71
N GLY A 282 -1.25 9.22 -10.25
CA GLY A 282 0.09 9.71 -10.58
C GLY A 282 1.21 8.85 -10.00
N VAL A 283 1.02 8.34 -8.77
CA VAL A 283 1.99 7.45 -8.12
C VAL A 283 2.07 6.11 -8.85
N VAL A 284 0.92 5.51 -9.15
CA VAL A 284 0.80 4.28 -9.92
C VAL A 284 1.41 4.47 -11.30
N LYS A 285 1.10 5.57 -11.99
CA LYS A 285 1.65 5.88 -13.32
C LYS A 285 3.16 6.00 -13.30
N ALA A 286 3.75 6.74 -12.36
CA ALA A 286 5.21 6.83 -12.25
C ALA A 286 5.88 5.47 -11.98
N LEU A 287 5.25 4.60 -11.18
CA LEU A 287 5.74 3.24 -10.96
C LEU A 287 5.54 2.35 -12.20
N PHE A 288 4.44 2.52 -12.93
CA PHE A 288 4.13 1.77 -14.15
C PHE A 288 5.10 2.12 -15.28
N ASP A 289 5.27 3.41 -15.56
CA ASP A 289 6.18 3.93 -16.60
C ASP A 289 7.62 3.47 -16.35
N ALA A 290 8.06 3.48 -15.08
CA ALA A 290 9.38 3.00 -14.68
C ALA A 290 9.50 1.46 -14.65
N LYS A 291 8.42 0.71 -14.93
CA LYS A 291 8.32 -0.74 -14.77
C LYS A 291 8.70 -1.19 -13.36
N LEU A 292 8.28 -0.45 -12.34
CA LEU A 292 8.53 -0.68 -10.91
C LEU A 292 7.24 -0.94 -10.10
N LEU A 293 6.12 -1.25 -10.75
CA LEU A 293 4.94 -1.71 -10.03
C LEU A 293 5.23 -3.02 -9.27
N PRO A 294 4.89 -3.10 -7.97
CA PRO A 294 4.93 -4.34 -7.22
C PRO A 294 3.76 -5.26 -7.59
N THR A 295 3.80 -6.49 -7.11
CA THR A 295 2.77 -7.51 -7.38
C THR A 295 1.67 -7.55 -6.32
N VAL A 296 1.90 -6.96 -5.14
CA VAL A 296 0.92 -6.90 -4.04
C VAL A 296 0.41 -5.47 -3.90
N PHE A 297 -0.90 -5.30 -3.94
CA PHE A 297 -1.59 -4.03 -3.76
C PHE A 297 -2.50 -4.13 -2.54
N THR A 298 -2.56 -3.06 -1.76
CA THR A 298 -3.59 -2.85 -0.74
C THR A 298 -4.22 -1.49 -0.93
N GLY A 299 -5.52 -1.40 -0.74
CA GLY A 299 -6.23 -0.13 -0.83
C GLY A 299 -7.35 -0.05 0.19
N THR A 300 -7.57 1.16 0.69
CA THR A 300 -8.66 1.48 1.61
C THR A 300 -9.45 2.66 1.05
N SER A 301 -10.78 2.59 1.06
CA SER A 301 -11.65 3.67 0.57
C SER A 301 -11.29 4.08 -0.87
N ALA A 302 -11.04 5.37 -1.12
CA ALA A 302 -10.57 5.86 -2.43
C ALA A 302 -9.28 5.19 -2.94
N GLY A 303 -8.39 4.73 -2.04
CA GLY A 303 -7.23 3.92 -2.43
C GLY A 303 -7.60 2.51 -2.90
N GLY A 304 -8.67 1.93 -2.34
CA GLY A 304 -9.26 0.65 -2.76
C GLY A 304 -9.80 0.71 -4.18
N LEU A 305 -10.46 1.82 -4.55
CA LEU A 305 -10.91 2.10 -5.91
C LEU A 305 -9.77 2.04 -6.93
N ILE A 306 -8.68 2.78 -6.67
CA ILE A 306 -7.53 2.85 -7.58
C ILE A 306 -6.77 1.52 -7.59
N ALA A 307 -6.63 0.86 -6.44
CA ALA A 307 -6.01 -0.48 -6.37
C ALA A 307 -6.80 -1.50 -7.20
N ALA A 308 -8.14 -1.48 -7.11
CA ALA A 308 -9.01 -2.36 -7.89
C ALA A 308 -8.89 -2.08 -9.40
N LEU A 309 -8.92 -0.80 -9.82
CA LEU A 309 -8.74 -0.39 -11.22
C LEU A 309 -7.47 -1.00 -11.85
N VAL A 310 -6.37 -0.99 -11.09
CA VAL A 310 -5.07 -1.50 -11.51
C VAL A 310 -5.04 -3.03 -11.50
N CYS A 311 -5.59 -3.68 -10.46
CA CYS A 311 -5.46 -5.14 -10.32
C CYS A 311 -6.33 -5.94 -11.28
N VAL A 312 -7.43 -5.38 -11.81
CA VAL A 312 -8.31 -6.07 -12.76
C VAL A 312 -7.88 -5.93 -14.23
N ARG A 313 -6.95 -5.03 -14.54
CA ARG A 313 -6.49 -4.72 -15.90
C ARG A 313 -5.09 -5.24 -16.17
N THR A 314 -4.86 -5.71 -17.39
CA THR A 314 -3.52 -6.10 -17.88
C THR A 314 -2.62 -4.87 -18.05
N ASP A 315 -1.32 -5.06 -18.27
CA ASP A 315 -0.38 -3.95 -18.49
C ASP A 315 -0.79 -3.11 -19.72
N GLU A 316 -1.22 -3.76 -20.81
CA GLU A 316 -1.65 -3.10 -22.06
C GLU A 316 -2.94 -2.29 -21.89
N GLU A 317 -3.93 -2.85 -21.18
CA GLU A 317 -5.18 -2.14 -20.84
C GLU A 317 -4.90 -0.94 -19.91
N LEU A 318 -4.00 -1.12 -18.94
CA LEU A 318 -3.66 -0.08 -17.97
C LEU A 318 -2.98 1.13 -18.62
N GLU A 319 -2.16 0.91 -19.66
CA GLU A 319 -1.51 1.99 -20.43
C GLU A 319 -2.54 2.95 -21.05
N GLN A 320 -3.66 2.43 -21.55
CA GLN A 320 -4.77 3.25 -22.09
C GLN A 320 -5.52 4.00 -20.96
N VAL A 321 -5.73 3.33 -19.83
CA VAL A 321 -6.58 3.82 -18.74
C VAL A 321 -5.87 4.86 -17.87
N LEU A 322 -4.53 4.86 -17.71
CA LEU A 322 -3.79 5.81 -16.87
C LEU A 322 -3.63 7.22 -17.51
N THR A 323 -4.71 7.77 -18.03
CA THR A 323 -4.80 9.07 -18.69
C THR A 323 -5.82 9.98 -18.00
N SER A 324 -5.79 11.29 -18.31
CA SER A 324 -6.75 12.27 -17.76
C SER A 324 -8.18 12.07 -18.27
N GLU A 325 -8.39 11.18 -19.23
CA GLU A 325 -9.69 10.81 -19.78
C GLU A 325 -10.55 10.02 -18.79
N LEU A 326 -9.92 9.47 -17.74
CA LEU A 326 -10.58 8.84 -16.59
C LEU A 326 -11.66 9.71 -15.92
N ASN A 327 -11.54 11.03 -15.99
CA ASN A 327 -12.56 11.94 -15.46
C ASN A 327 -13.97 11.60 -16.00
N THR A 328 -14.07 11.20 -17.27
CA THR A 328 -15.36 10.88 -17.90
C THR A 328 -16.11 9.73 -17.23
N ARG A 329 -15.39 8.79 -16.59
CA ARG A 329 -15.96 7.60 -15.94
C ARG A 329 -15.91 7.67 -14.41
N LEU A 330 -15.05 8.52 -13.83
CA LEU A 330 -14.91 8.73 -12.38
C LEU A 330 -15.92 9.78 -11.85
N THR A 331 -17.21 9.55 -12.09
CA THR A 331 -18.30 10.48 -11.75
C THR A 331 -19.01 10.12 -10.45
N ALA A 332 -18.25 9.74 -9.41
CA ALA A 332 -18.80 9.24 -8.15
C ALA A 332 -19.57 10.32 -7.38
N CYS A 333 -19.22 11.60 -7.56
CA CYS A 333 -19.81 12.76 -6.88
C CYS A 333 -20.74 13.59 -7.78
N SER A 334 -21.32 13.00 -8.82
CA SER A 334 -22.08 13.73 -9.86
C SER A 334 -23.41 14.35 -9.38
N ASP A 335 -23.93 13.92 -8.23
CA ASP A 335 -25.25 14.34 -7.77
C ASP A 335 -25.29 15.83 -7.39
N PRO A 336 -26.27 16.61 -7.91
CA PRO A 336 -26.41 18.01 -7.55
C PRO A 336 -26.88 18.16 -6.09
N ILE A 337 -26.61 19.33 -5.51
CA ILE A 337 -26.98 19.66 -4.12
C ILE A 337 -28.47 19.47 -3.85
N THR A 338 -29.31 19.78 -4.83
CA THR A 338 -30.76 19.57 -4.78
C THR A 338 -31.18 18.11 -4.61
N THR A 339 -30.33 17.16 -5.00
CA THR A 339 -30.63 15.72 -4.93
C THR A 339 -30.03 15.08 -3.69
N TRP A 340 -28.75 15.35 -3.40
CA TRP A 340 -28.08 14.68 -2.28
C TRP A 340 -28.47 15.27 -0.92
N VAL A 341 -28.81 16.56 -0.79
CA VAL A 341 -29.22 17.14 0.52
C VAL A 341 -30.53 16.54 1.03
N PRO A 342 -31.62 16.46 0.23
CA PRO A 342 -32.84 15.78 0.68
C PRO A 342 -32.62 14.29 0.96
N ARG A 343 -31.73 13.63 0.21
CA ARG A 343 -31.35 12.23 0.46
C ARG A 343 -30.66 12.10 1.81
N TRP A 344 -29.61 12.90 2.04
CA TRP A 344 -28.85 12.92 3.29
C TRP A 344 -29.76 13.17 4.50
N TRP A 345 -30.72 14.09 4.37
CA TRP A 345 -31.70 14.35 5.42
C TRP A 345 -32.64 13.17 5.70
N LYS A 346 -32.97 12.36 4.69
CA LYS A 346 -33.88 11.20 4.82
C LYS A 346 -33.16 9.94 5.27
N THR A 347 -32.01 9.62 4.65
CA THR A 347 -31.32 8.34 4.78
C THR A 347 -30.01 8.41 5.55
N GLY A 348 -29.50 9.62 5.85
CA GLY A 348 -28.19 9.82 6.47
C GLY A 348 -27.00 9.65 5.51
N ALA A 349 -27.24 9.35 4.24
CA ALA A 349 -26.20 9.15 3.22
C ALA A 349 -26.26 10.20 2.12
N ARG A 350 -25.09 10.70 1.72
CA ARG A 350 -24.92 11.58 0.56
C ARG A 350 -25.11 10.80 -0.74
N PHE A 351 -24.43 9.66 -0.87
CA PHE A 351 -24.43 8.85 -2.09
C PHE A 351 -25.43 7.70 -2.03
N ASP A 352 -25.92 7.30 -3.21
CA ASP A 352 -26.72 6.08 -3.37
C ASP A 352 -25.80 4.89 -3.70
N ALA A 353 -25.90 3.82 -2.92
CA ALA A 353 -25.10 2.62 -3.09
C ALA A 353 -25.37 1.93 -4.44
N CYS A 354 -26.60 2.02 -4.97
CA CYS A 354 -26.95 1.40 -6.25
C CYS A 354 -26.31 2.13 -7.43
N ASP A 355 -26.42 3.45 -7.47
CA ASP A 355 -25.76 4.27 -8.49
C ASP A 355 -24.23 4.10 -8.45
N TRP A 356 -23.65 4.07 -7.25
CA TRP A 356 -22.23 3.76 -7.07
C TRP A 356 -21.85 2.37 -7.58
N SER A 357 -22.66 1.35 -7.35
CA SER A 357 -22.41 0.01 -7.88
C SER A 357 -22.38 -0.03 -9.41
N ARG A 358 -23.24 0.73 -10.09
CA ARG A 358 -23.22 0.83 -11.57
C ARG A 358 -21.93 1.47 -12.06
N LYS A 359 -21.54 2.61 -11.48
CA LYS A 359 -20.30 3.32 -11.85
C LYS A 359 -19.05 2.49 -11.58
N LEU A 360 -19.02 1.78 -10.46
CA LEU A 360 -17.88 0.93 -10.07
C LEU A 360 -17.70 -0.30 -10.96
N GLN A 361 -18.77 -0.82 -11.56
CA GLN A 361 -18.63 -1.95 -12.47
C GLN A 361 -17.72 -1.63 -13.66
N TRP A 362 -17.69 -0.39 -14.18
CA TRP A 362 -16.69 -0.04 -15.19
C TRP A 362 -15.26 -0.10 -14.63
N VAL A 363 -15.05 0.39 -13.41
CA VAL A 363 -13.74 0.37 -12.73
C VAL A 363 -13.25 -1.07 -12.49
N THR A 364 -14.14 -1.98 -12.11
CA THR A 364 -13.81 -3.38 -11.78
C THR A 364 -13.99 -4.36 -12.94
N ARG A 365 -14.27 -3.89 -14.16
CA ARG A 365 -14.60 -4.73 -15.35
C ARG A 365 -15.77 -5.70 -15.10
N GLY A 366 -16.85 -5.15 -14.58
CA GLY A 366 -18.07 -5.86 -14.21
C GLY A 366 -17.96 -6.46 -12.82
N SER A 367 -18.57 -7.63 -12.63
CA SER A 367 -18.63 -8.31 -11.34
C SER A 367 -17.52 -9.36 -11.18
N LEU A 368 -16.27 -8.95 -11.41
CA LEU A 368 -15.11 -9.80 -11.17
C LEU A 368 -14.92 -10.07 -9.67
N THR A 369 -14.53 -11.30 -9.37
CA THR A 369 -14.12 -11.72 -8.01
C THR A 369 -12.64 -11.50 -7.77
N PHE A 370 -12.20 -11.56 -6.51
CA PHE A 370 -10.77 -11.46 -6.17
C PHE A 370 -9.94 -12.58 -6.81
N MET A 371 -10.49 -13.80 -6.89
CA MET A 371 -9.82 -14.92 -7.55
C MET A 371 -9.72 -14.71 -9.06
N GLU A 372 -10.83 -14.33 -9.71
CA GLU A 372 -10.85 -14.07 -11.17
C GLU A 372 -9.86 -12.96 -11.56
N ALA A 373 -9.79 -11.88 -10.77
CA ALA A 373 -8.84 -10.80 -11.01
C ALA A 373 -7.38 -11.26 -10.85
N TYR A 374 -7.09 -12.09 -9.84
CA TYR A 374 -5.76 -12.64 -9.62
C TYR A 374 -5.33 -13.59 -10.75
N GLU A 375 -6.23 -14.44 -11.24
CA GLU A 375 -5.93 -15.36 -12.35
C GLU A 375 -5.70 -14.61 -13.67
N ARG A 376 -6.39 -13.48 -13.88
CA ARG A 376 -6.22 -12.64 -15.07
C ARG A 376 -4.87 -11.91 -15.10
N THR A 377 -4.49 -11.25 -14.00
CA THR A 377 -3.35 -10.31 -14.01
C THR A 377 -2.14 -10.79 -13.21
N GLY A 378 -2.31 -11.77 -12.32
CA GLY A 378 -1.30 -12.18 -11.34
C GLY A 378 -1.04 -11.13 -10.24
N ARG A 379 -1.78 -10.01 -10.23
CA ARG A 379 -1.67 -8.96 -9.20
C ARG A 379 -2.57 -9.28 -8.02
N ILE A 380 -2.04 -9.14 -6.82
CA ILE A 380 -2.75 -9.48 -5.59
C ILE A 380 -3.43 -8.22 -5.05
N LEU A 381 -4.76 -8.19 -5.10
CA LEU A 381 -5.57 -7.11 -4.54
C LEU A 381 -5.94 -7.40 -3.08
N ASN A 382 -5.76 -6.41 -2.21
CA ASN A 382 -6.21 -6.42 -0.82
C ASN A 382 -7.08 -5.19 -0.55
N ILE A 383 -8.27 -5.40 0.01
CA ILE A 383 -9.17 -4.32 0.42
C ILE A 383 -9.50 -4.47 1.90
N SER A 384 -9.34 -3.41 2.68
CA SER A 384 -9.68 -3.40 4.10
C SER A 384 -11.14 -2.99 4.32
N VAL A 385 -11.84 -3.72 5.20
CA VAL A 385 -13.23 -3.46 5.59
C VAL A 385 -13.40 -3.72 7.08
N ILE A 386 -14.34 -3.01 7.71
CA ILE A 386 -14.70 -3.24 9.12
C ILE A 386 -16.17 -3.66 9.15
N SER A 387 -16.51 -4.62 10.01
CA SER A 387 -17.91 -5.01 10.18
C SER A 387 -18.71 -3.87 10.81
N TYR A 388 -20.03 -3.87 10.63
CA TYR A 388 -20.90 -2.91 11.29
C TYR A 388 -20.77 -2.96 12.82
N ASP A 389 -20.58 -4.17 13.36
CA ASP A 389 -20.37 -4.45 14.78
C ASP A 389 -19.04 -3.86 15.30
N PRO A 390 -19.08 -3.01 16.35
CA PRO A 390 -17.89 -2.46 16.98
C PRO A 390 -16.93 -3.52 17.55
N HIS A 391 -17.38 -4.66 18.04
CA HIS A 391 -16.46 -5.62 18.64
C HIS A 391 -15.75 -6.50 17.59
N SER A 392 -16.23 -6.48 16.35
CA SER A 392 -15.67 -7.26 15.26
C SER A 392 -14.35 -6.66 14.74
N PRO A 393 -13.29 -7.47 14.57
CA PRO A 393 -12.00 -7.00 14.08
C PRO A 393 -12.07 -6.57 12.60
N PRO A 394 -11.17 -5.67 12.15
CA PRO A 394 -11.03 -5.34 10.74
C PRO A 394 -10.65 -6.60 9.93
N LYS A 395 -11.27 -6.77 8.76
CA LYS A 395 -10.95 -7.85 7.82
C LYS A 395 -10.27 -7.29 6.57
N VAL A 396 -9.36 -8.08 6.01
CA VAL A 396 -8.71 -7.79 4.73
C VAL A 396 -9.19 -8.82 3.72
N LEU A 397 -9.93 -8.35 2.71
CA LEU A 397 -10.46 -9.16 1.62
C LEU A 397 -9.39 -9.28 0.54
N ASN A 398 -9.09 -10.51 0.16
CA ASN A 398 -8.16 -10.87 -0.91
C ASN A 398 -8.52 -12.24 -1.50
N TYR A 399 -7.76 -12.72 -2.49
CA TYR A 399 -8.04 -14.00 -3.13
C TYR A 399 -7.86 -15.24 -2.22
N ILE A 400 -7.16 -15.11 -1.07
CA ILE A 400 -7.01 -16.20 -0.08
C ILE A 400 -8.16 -16.17 0.92
N THR A 401 -8.50 -14.99 1.45
CA THR A 401 -9.48 -14.83 2.51
C THR A 401 -10.92 -14.80 2.00
N ALA A 402 -11.14 -14.29 0.79
CA ALA A 402 -12.45 -14.13 0.18
C ALA A 402 -12.36 -14.23 -1.36
N PRO A 403 -12.03 -15.42 -1.92
CA PRO A 403 -11.80 -15.63 -3.35
C PRO A 403 -13.00 -15.23 -4.22
N ASP A 404 -14.20 -15.60 -3.79
CA ASP A 404 -15.45 -15.45 -4.56
C ASP A 404 -16.15 -14.11 -4.29
N CYS A 405 -15.59 -13.27 -3.41
CA CYS A 405 -16.15 -11.96 -3.11
C CYS A 405 -15.97 -11.01 -4.30
N ILE A 406 -17.00 -10.25 -4.61
CA ILE A 406 -17.04 -9.34 -5.75
C ILE A 406 -16.34 -8.03 -5.39
N ILE A 407 -15.42 -7.60 -6.25
CA ILE A 407 -14.51 -6.48 -5.96
C ILE A 407 -15.27 -5.16 -5.81
N TRP A 408 -16.25 -4.84 -6.66
CA TRP A 408 -16.97 -3.57 -6.54
C TRP A 408 -17.74 -3.48 -5.22
N SER A 409 -18.32 -4.58 -4.73
CA SER A 409 -19.02 -4.60 -3.43
C SER A 409 -18.05 -4.34 -2.27
N ALA A 410 -16.84 -4.91 -2.35
CA ALA A 410 -15.77 -4.66 -1.39
C ALA A 410 -15.27 -3.22 -1.42
N VAL A 411 -15.16 -2.60 -2.60
CA VAL A 411 -14.78 -1.18 -2.74
C VAL A 411 -15.84 -0.26 -2.14
N ILE A 412 -17.14 -0.52 -2.37
CA ILE A 412 -18.23 0.26 -1.75
C ILE A 412 -18.19 0.11 -0.24
N ALA A 413 -18.06 -1.12 0.28
CA ALA A 413 -17.92 -1.38 1.71
C ALA A 413 -16.74 -0.63 2.31
N SER A 414 -15.59 -0.67 1.64
CA SER A 414 -14.39 0.05 2.06
C SER A 414 -14.52 1.57 1.95
N ALA A 415 -15.49 2.12 1.21
CA ALA A 415 -15.76 3.56 1.11
C ALA A 415 -16.98 4.00 1.93
N ALA A 416 -17.59 3.10 2.70
CA ALA A 416 -18.78 3.36 3.51
C ALA A 416 -18.44 4.10 4.81
N VAL A 417 -18.13 5.39 4.68
CA VAL A 417 -17.92 6.32 5.81
C VAL A 417 -19.26 6.86 6.30
N PRO A 418 -19.53 6.88 7.62
CA PRO A 418 -20.74 7.47 8.18
C PRO A 418 -20.98 8.90 7.67
N GLY A 419 -22.22 9.18 7.24
CA GLY A 419 -22.62 10.47 6.67
C GLY A 419 -22.35 10.63 5.17
N ILE A 420 -21.45 9.84 4.59
CA ILE A 420 -21.18 9.82 3.14
C ILE A 420 -21.98 8.69 2.49
N LEU A 421 -21.80 7.46 2.97
CA LEU A 421 -22.47 6.28 2.47
C LEU A 421 -22.84 5.37 3.65
N ASN A 422 -24.05 4.81 3.62
CA ASN A 422 -24.51 3.90 4.65
C ASN A 422 -23.75 2.56 4.59
N PRO A 423 -23.68 1.80 5.70
CA PRO A 423 -23.06 0.48 5.71
C PRO A 423 -23.68 -0.44 4.66
N VAL A 424 -22.85 -1.17 3.91
CA VAL A 424 -23.31 -2.01 2.78
C VAL A 424 -22.97 -3.49 3.00
N VAL A 425 -23.68 -4.36 2.29
CA VAL A 425 -23.47 -5.80 2.30
C VAL A 425 -22.39 -6.18 1.28
N LEU A 426 -21.50 -7.11 1.63
CA LEU A 426 -20.56 -7.69 0.67
C LEU A 426 -21.27 -8.74 -0.18
N MET A 427 -20.90 -8.86 -1.45
CA MET A 427 -21.53 -9.81 -2.37
C MET A 427 -20.54 -10.89 -2.80
N GLN A 428 -21.02 -12.13 -2.92
CA GLN A 428 -20.27 -13.29 -3.39
C GLN A 428 -20.88 -13.82 -4.68
N LYS A 429 -20.02 -14.23 -5.61
CA LYS A 429 -20.43 -14.88 -6.86
C LYS A 429 -20.42 -16.40 -6.67
N LEU A 430 -21.52 -17.06 -7.00
CA LEU A 430 -21.61 -18.52 -7.02
C LEU A 430 -21.03 -19.09 -8.32
N LYS A 431 -20.78 -20.40 -8.34
CA LYS A 431 -20.30 -21.12 -9.54
C LYS A 431 -21.25 -20.99 -10.72
N ASP A 432 -22.56 -20.84 -10.44
CA ASP A 432 -23.61 -20.65 -11.43
C ASP A 432 -23.63 -19.23 -12.03
N GLY A 433 -22.76 -18.35 -11.55
CA GLY A 433 -22.68 -16.94 -11.98
C GLY A 433 -23.64 -16.00 -11.26
N SER A 434 -24.59 -16.53 -10.47
CA SER A 434 -25.49 -15.74 -9.64
C SER A 434 -24.78 -15.11 -8.44
N ILE A 435 -25.36 -14.05 -7.88
CA ILE A 435 -24.77 -13.30 -6.77
C ILE A 435 -25.63 -13.43 -5.52
N VAL A 436 -24.99 -13.76 -4.41
CA VAL A 436 -25.58 -13.88 -3.07
C VAL A 436 -24.85 -13.01 -2.05
N PRO A 437 -25.49 -12.60 -0.94
CA PRO A 437 -24.80 -11.87 0.12
C PRO A 437 -23.70 -12.72 0.77
N TYR A 438 -22.52 -12.14 0.94
CA TYR A 438 -21.38 -12.77 1.61
C TYR A 438 -21.59 -12.78 3.13
N ASN A 439 -21.25 -13.90 3.78
CA ASN A 439 -21.29 -14.06 5.23
C ASN A 439 -22.65 -13.66 5.86
N TYR A 440 -23.73 -14.26 5.34
CA TYR A 440 -25.12 -14.08 5.81
C TYR A 440 -25.63 -12.63 5.79
N GLY A 441 -25.08 -11.77 4.94
CA GLY A 441 -25.61 -10.42 4.75
C GLY A 441 -25.19 -9.39 5.81
N ASN A 442 -24.13 -9.68 6.58
CA ASN A 442 -23.57 -8.68 7.50
C ASN A 442 -23.20 -7.39 6.76
N LYS A 443 -23.52 -6.25 7.37
CA LYS A 443 -23.17 -4.93 6.84
C LYS A 443 -21.73 -4.55 7.22
N TRP A 444 -21.07 -3.79 6.36
CA TRP A 444 -19.66 -3.41 6.44
C TRP A 444 -19.50 -1.90 6.26
N LYS A 445 -18.42 -1.37 6.83
CA LYS A 445 -18.04 0.05 6.86
C LYS A 445 -16.58 0.23 6.39
N ASP A 446 -16.20 1.49 6.15
CA ASP A 446 -14.87 1.88 5.68
C ASP A 446 -13.75 1.37 6.61
N GLY A 447 -12.75 0.69 6.04
CA GLY A 447 -11.61 0.14 6.77
C GLY A 447 -10.68 1.18 7.39
N SER A 448 -10.66 2.41 6.85
CA SER A 448 -9.83 3.53 7.34
C SER A 448 -10.26 4.04 8.70
N LEU A 449 -11.42 3.62 9.22
CA LEU A 449 -11.87 3.99 10.55
C LEU A 449 -11.04 3.32 11.66
N ARG A 450 -10.45 2.14 11.42
CA ARG A 450 -9.55 1.47 12.39
C ARG A 450 -8.14 1.27 11.85
N THR A 451 -8.04 0.80 10.62
CA THR A 451 -6.77 0.38 10.03
C THR A 451 -6.73 0.75 8.56
N ASP A 452 -6.20 1.94 8.24
CA ASP A 452 -6.00 2.37 6.85
C ASP A 452 -5.03 1.45 6.10
N ILE A 453 -3.95 0.97 6.75
CA ILE A 453 -2.93 0.11 6.11
C ILE A 453 -2.68 -1.15 6.95
N PRO A 454 -3.16 -2.34 6.51
CA PRO A 454 -3.06 -3.57 7.29
C PRO A 454 -1.70 -4.28 7.11
N VAL A 455 -0.61 -3.66 7.54
CA VAL A 455 0.77 -4.17 7.35
C VAL A 455 0.95 -5.58 7.92
N GLN A 456 0.39 -5.88 9.09
CA GLN A 456 0.50 -7.19 9.72
C GLN A 456 -0.20 -8.28 8.90
N SER A 457 -1.40 -8.01 8.39
CA SER A 457 -2.14 -8.95 7.54
C SER A 457 -1.41 -9.21 6.22
N LEU A 458 -0.78 -8.19 5.62
CA LEU A 458 0.04 -8.35 4.42
C LEU A 458 1.31 -9.18 4.70
N HIS A 459 1.90 -9.00 5.87
CA HIS A 459 3.05 -9.81 6.28
C HIS A 459 2.66 -11.29 6.44
N MET A 460 1.55 -11.57 7.12
CA MET A 460 1.07 -12.93 7.37
C MET A 460 0.62 -13.65 6.09
N HIS A 461 -0.16 -13.00 5.22
CA HIS A 461 -0.70 -13.65 4.03
C HIS A 461 0.31 -13.73 2.88
N PHE A 462 1.19 -12.74 2.72
CA PHE A 462 2.01 -12.61 1.50
C PHE A 462 3.51 -12.41 1.76
N ASN A 463 3.98 -12.53 3.01
CA ASN A 463 5.38 -12.28 3.40
C ASN A 463 5.89 -10.92 2.90
N VAL A 464 5.03 -9.90 2.99
CA VAL A 464 5.41 -8.51 2.68
C VAL A 464 6.29 -7.99 3.81
N LYS A 465 7.48 -7.50 3.47
CA LYS A 465 8.43 -6.91 4.43
C LYS A 465 8.76 -5.45 4.12
N ASN A 466 8.45 -5.01 2.90
CA ASN A 466 8.65 -3.65 2.46
C ASN A 466 7.33 -3.06 1.93
N THR A 467 6.96 -1.88 2.41
CA THR A 467 5.71 -1.21 2.06
C THR A 467 5.98 0.15 1.42
N ILE A 468 5.43 0.37 0.24
CA ILE A 468 5.36 1.66 -0.43
C ILE A 468 3.98 2.22 -0.14
N VAL A 469 3.89 3.25 0.69
CA VAL A 469 2.62 3.85 1.10
C VAL A 469 2.41 5.15 0.32
N SER A 470 1.32 5.25 -0.43
CA SER A 470 0.84 6.53 -0.94
C SER A 470 -0.20 7.07 0.03
N GLN A 471 0.13 8.16 0.71
CA GLN A 471 -0.71 8.74 1.76
C GLN A 471 -1.31 10.07 1.28
N VAL A 472 -2.62 10.06 1.04
CA VAL A 472 -3.38 11.21 0.51
C VAL A 472 -4.32 11.83 1.54
N ASN A 473 -4.38 11.27 2.75
CA ASN A 473 -5.26 11.75 3.80
C ASN A 473 -4.92 13.21 4.20
N PRO A 474 -5.86 14.15 4.02
CA PRO A 474 -5.58 15.59 4.18
C PRO A 474 -5.25 15.97 5.63
N HIS A 475 -5.85 15.28 6.59
CA HIS A 475 -5.69 15.57 8.02
C HIS A 475 -4.29 15.22 8.55
N ILE A 476 -3.59 14.25 7.93
CA ILE A 476 -2.22 13.87 8.31
C ILE A 476 -1.18 14.74 7.62
N HIS A 477 -1.48 15.25 6.43
CA HIS A 477 -0.54 16.05 5.64
C HIS A 477 -0.01 17.27 6.42
N LEU A 478 -0.85 17.87 7.28
CA LEU A 478 -0.46 18.99 8.14
C LEU A 478 0.61 18.61 9.18
N PHE A 479 0.55 17.37 9.68
CA PHE A 479 1.47 16.86 10.70
C PHE A 479 2.68 16.14 10.10
N PHE A 480 2.85 16.08 8.77
CA PHE A 480 4.06 15.49 8.21
C PHE A 480 5.20 16.52 8.13
N TYR A 481 6.29 16.24 8.82
CA TYR A 481 7.53 17.00 8.75
C TYR A 481 8.67 16.01 8.68
N ALA A 482 9.52 16.16 7.68
CA ALA A 482 10.74 15.37 7.54
C ALA A 482 11.91 16.21 8.07
N PRO A 483 12.23 16.13 9.38
CA PRO A 483 13.21 17.01 10.01
C PRO A 483 14.63 16.83 9.45
N ARG A 484 14.92 15.67 8.86
CA ARG A 484 16.22 15.35 8.23
C ARG A 484 16.11 15.17 6.70
N GLY A 485 15.09 15.78 6.09
CA GLY A 485 14.81 15.66 4.66
C GLY A 485 14.06 14.36 4.33
N SER A 486 13.57 14.28 3.10
CA SER A 486 12.90 13.09 2.58
C SER A 486 13.71 12.50 1.43
N VAL A 487 13.45 11.26 1.07
CA VAL A 487 14.05 10.59 -0.10
C VAL A 487 14.03 11.51 -1.33
N GLY A 488 15.20 11.77 -1.90
CA GLY A 488 15.40 12.63 -3.07
C GLY A 488 15.13 14.12 -2.84
N ARG A 489 15.03 14.56 -1.59
CA ARG A 489 14.90 15.98 -1.20
C ARG A 489 15.82 16.28 -0.01
N PRO A 490 17.09 16.62 -0.28
CA PRO A 490 18.02 16.98 0.77
C PRO A 490 17.67 18.26 1.51
N VAL A 491 18.02 18.28 2.80
CA VAL A 491 17.96 19.47 3.63
C VAL A 491 18.96 20.48 3.09
N THR A 492 18.50 21.72 2.90
CA THR A 492 19.32 22.78 2.30
C THR A 492 20.39 23.31 3.25
N HIS A 493 20.19 23.15 4.55
CA HIS A 493 21.15 23.55 5.56
C HIS A 493 22.34 22.58 5.66
N ARG A 494 23.57 23.12 5.70
CA ARG A 494 24.84 22.36 5.80
C ARG A 494 24.96 21.22 4.77
N CYS A 495 24.55 21.47 3.52
CA CYS A 495 24.67 20.50 2.43
C CYS A 495 24.08 19.12 2.78
N GLY A 496 22.85 19.08 3.31
CA GLY A 496 22.15 17.84 3.67
C GLY A 496 22.54 17.23 5.02
N LYS A 497 23.55 17.76 5.72
CA LYS A 497 24.02 17.23 7.01
C LYS A 497 23.28 17.78 8.24
N GLY A 498 22.30 18.66 8.05
CA GLY A 498 21.60 19.38 9.11
C GLY A 498 20.13 19.00 9.31
N TRP A 499 19.56 19.48 10.40
CA TRP A 499 18.13 19.48 10.64
C TRP A 499 17.45 20.63 9.88
N ARG A 500 16.27 20.37 9.32
CA ARG A 500 15.43 21.37 8.66
C ARG A 500 14.98 22.40 9.71
N GLY A 501 15.23 23.68 9.45
CA GLY A 501 14.99 24.75 10.42
C GLY A 501 15.97 24.81 11.61
N GLY A 502 17.01 23.97 11.64
CA GLY A 502 17.94 23.84 12.77
C GLY A 502 17.48 22.82 13.82
N PHE A 503 18.39 22.42 14.71
CA PHE A 503 18.13 21.36 15.70
C PHE A 503 17.03 21.75 16.68
N LEU A 504 17.10 22.96 17.24
CA LEU A 504 16.13 23.42 18.24
C LEU A 504 14.70 23.43 17.70
N VAL A 505 14.50 24.01 16.52
CA VAL A 505 13.16 24.09 15.91
C VAL A 505 12.61 22.71 15.56
N ALA A 506 13.45 21.83 15.02
CA ALA A 506 13.05 20.45 14.73
C ALA A 506 12.77 19.64 16.02
N SER A 507 13.49 19.89 17.11
CA SER A 507 13.25 19.25 18.40
C SER A 507 11.93 19.70 19.02
N ILE A 508 11.61 21.00 18.99
CA ILE A 508 10.32 21.50 19.47
C ILE A 508 9.18 20.95 18.62
N GLU A 509 9.34 20.94 17.31
CA GLU A 509 8.36 20.38 16.39
C GLU A 509 8.08 18.89 16.68
N GLN A 510 9.13 18.10 16.90
CA GLN A 510 9.01 16.69 17.27
C GLN A 510 8.36 16.51 18.65
N PHE A 511 8.70 17.38 19.61
CA PHE A 511 8.11 17.38 20.94
C PHE A 511 6.59 17.62 20.85
N LEU A 512 6.15 18.67 20.15
CA LEU A 512 4.72 18.99 19.99
C LEU A 512 3.94 17.85 19.32
N LYS A 513 4.53 17.17 18.34
CA LYS A 513 3.89 16.00 17.73
C LYS A 513 3.69 14.84 18.70
N LEU A 514 4.70 14.56 19.51
CA LEU A 514 4.62 13.51 20.52
C LEU A 514 3.57 13.89 21.58
N ASP A 515 3.50 15.15 21.96
CA ASP A 515 2.56 15.65 22.95
C ASP A 515 1.11 15.62 22.45
N LEU A 516 0.87 16.10 21.23
CA LEU A 516 -0.43 15.97 20.55
C LEU A 516 -0.88 14.50 20.46
N SER A 517 0.06 13.60 20.12
CA SER A 517 -0.22 12.16 20.06
C SER A 517 -0.54 11.58 21.45
N LYS A 518 0.12 12.07 22.51
CA LYS A 518 -0.14 11.69 23.90
C LYS A 518 -1.56 12.10 24.31
N TRP A 519 -1.95 13.35 24.07
CA TRP A 519 -3.29 13.83 24.40
C TRP A 519 -4.40 13.10 23.65
N LEU A 520 -4.19 12.80 22.36
CA LEU A 520 -5.15 12.01 21.57
C LEU A 520 -5.28 10.56 22.08
N LYS A 521 -4.18 9.92 22.49
CA LYS A 521 -4.22 8.59 23.12
C LYS A 521 -4.99 8.63 24.45
N TRP A 522 -4.73 9.65 25.27
CA TRP A 522 -5.41 9.82 26.55
C TRP A 522 -6.93 10.00 26.36
N ILE A 523 -7.34 10.78 25.36
CA ILE A 523 -8.75 10.93 24.98
C ILE A 523 -9.39 9.60 24.59
N ARG A 524 -8.68 8.77 23.81
CA ARG A 524 -9.18 7.47 23.36
C ARG A 524 -9.29 6.50 24.53
N ASP A 525 -8.22 6.35 25.31
CA ASP A 525 -8.10 5.30 26.32
C ASP A 525 -9.04 5.56 27.52
N LEU A 526 -9.39 6.82 27.78
CA LEU A 526 -10.42 7.20 28.75
C LEU A 526 -11.85 7.27 28.16
N GLU A 527 -12.03 6.90 26.90
CA GLU A 527 -13.30 6.97 26.15
C GLU A 527 -14.02 8.32 26.30
N LEU A 528 -13.24 9.41 26.37
CA LEU A 528 -13.79 10.73 26.72
C LEU A 528 -14.66 11.27 25.60
N LEU A 529 -14.31 11.00 24.33
CA LEU A 529 -15.12 11.46 23.21
C LEU A 529 -16.49 10.78 23.20
N PRO A 530 -17.58 11.53 22.94
CA PRO A 530 -18.84 10.90 22.63
C PRO A 530 -18.67 10.04 21.39
N ARG A 531 -19.17 8.80 21.41
CA ARG A 531 -19.24 7.93 20.23
C ARG A 531 -20.19 8.57 19.22
N VAL A 532 -19.68 9.41 18.32
CA VAL A 532 -20.48 10.01 17.25
C VAL A 532 -20.74 8.91 16.21
N ALA A 533 -22.00 8.58 15.98
CA ALA A 533 -22.41 7.46 15.12
C ALA A 533 -21.86 6.08 15.56
N ASP A 534 -21.82 5.82 16.88
CA ASP A 534 -21.35 4.56 17.48
C ASP A 534 -19.92 4.17 17.06
N GLN A 535 -19.07 5.17 16.79
CA GLN A 535 -17.69 4.94 16.37
C GLN A 535 -16.67 5.82 17.11
N ASP A 536 -15.50 5.24 17.33
CA ASP A 536 -14.37 5.90 17.97
C ASP A 536 -13.49 6.62 16.93
N TRP A 537 -13.84 7.88 16.66
CA TRP A 537 -13.11 8.75 15.72
C TRP A 537 -11.69 9.07 16.19
N SER A 538 -11.37 8.87 17.47
CA SER A 538 -10.01 9.01 18.01
C SER A 538 -9.01 8.07 17.35
N SER A 539 -9.46 6.87 16.97
CA SER A 539 -8.61 5.85 16.36
C SER A 539 -8.07 6.28 14.99
N ILE A 540 -8.79 7.12 14.24
CA ILE A 540 -8.38 7.67 12.94
C ILE A 540 -7.10 8.50 13.10
N TRP A 541 -6.97 9.31 14.14
CA TRP A 541 -5.79 10.15 14.34
C TRP A 541 -4.56 9.37 14.82
N LEU A 542 -4.77 8.20 15.42
CA LEU A 542 -3.73 7.40 16.07
C LEU A 542 -3.16 6.30 15.18
N GLN A 543 -3.59 6.19 13.92
CA GLN A 543 -3.15 5.11 13.04
C GLN A 543 -1.71 5.34 12.56
N LYS A 544 -1.06 4.23 12.21
CA LYS A 544 0.25 4.25 11.55
C LYS A 544 0.04 4.48 10.05
N PHE A 545 0.29 5.71 9.61
CA PHE A 545 0.14 6.13 8.21
C PHE A 545 1.45 6.10 7.41
N GLU A 546 2.53 5.61 8.02
CA GLU A 546 3.85 5.56 7.41
C GLU A 546 4.25 4.12 7.07
N GLY A 547 4.83 3.93 5.90
CA GLY A 547 5.49 2.69 5.50
C GLY A 547 7.01 2.85 5.44
N ASN A 548 7.69 1.85 4.89
CA ASN A 548 9.13 1.94 4.62
C ASN A 548 9.43 3.11 3.66
N ILE A 549 8.58 3.31 2.66
CA ILE A 549 8.65 4.42 1.72
C ILE A 549 7.27 5.08 1.66
N THR A 550 7.15 6.29 2.23
CA THR A 550 5.89 7.04 2.19
C THR A 550 5.92 8.14 1.13
N ILE A 551 4.90 8.18 0.27
CA ILE A 551 4.69 9.10 -0.84
C ILE A 551 3.56 10.07 -0.47
N TRP A 552 3.88 11.36 -0.51
CA TRP A 552 3.00 12.45 -0.08
C TRP A 552 2.79 13.40 -1.25
N PRO A 553 1.65 13.33 -1.94
CA PRO A 553 1.38 14.22 -3.05
C PRO A 553 1.29 15.67 -2.56
N HIS A 554 1.70 16.60 -3.42
CA HIS A 554 1.53 18.02 -3.13
C HIS A 554 0.10 18.42 -3.47
N SER A 555 -0.74 18.47 -2.44
CA SER A 555 -2.09 19.03 -2.52
C SER A 555 -2.05 20.56 -2.44
N SER A 556 -2.84 21.23 -3.27
CA SER A 556 -3.11 22.66 -3.17
C SER A 556 -4.20 22.94 -2.12
N PHE A 557 -4.18 24.12 -1.52
CA PHE A 557 -5.25 24.54 -0.59
C PHE A 557 -6.63 24.58 -1.25
N SER A 558 -6.70 24.90 -2.54
CA SER A 558 -7.94 24.84 -3.31
C SER A 558 -8.56 23.44 -3.29
N ASP A 559 -7.74 22.39 -3.16
CA ASP A 559 -8.20 21.01 -3.26
C ASP A 559 -9.08 20.57 -2.10
N PHE A 560 -8.94 21.22 -0.94
CA PHE A 560 -9.82 21.01 0.20
C PHE A 560 -11.28 21.40 -0.10
N PHE A 561 -11.52 22.41 -0.93
CA PHE A 561 -12.88 22.81 -1.33
C PHE A 561 -13.53 21.86 -2.35
N TYR A 562 -12.73 21.02 -3.00
CA TYR A 562 -13.18 20.04 -4.00
C TYR A 562 -13.12 18.59 -3.48
N ILE A 563 -12.96 18.38 -2.17
CA ILE A 563 -12.79 17.06 -1.54
C ILE A 563 -13.96 16.07 -1.78
N LEU A 564 -15.16 16.59 -2.09
CA LEU A 564 -16.36 15.81 -2.39
C LEU A 564 -16.99 16.21 -3.74
N LYS A 565 -16.14 16.63 -4.69
CA LYS A 565 -16.51 16.94 -6.07
C LYS A 565 -15.66 16.12 -7.03
N ASP A 566 -16.23 15.79 -8.18
CA ASP A 566 -15.53 15.10 -9.26
C ASP A 566 -14.48 16.02 -9.90
N PRO A 567 -13.31 15.51 -10.29
CA PRO A 567 -12.20 16.32 -10.79
C PRO A 567 -12.39 16.64 -12.27
N THR A 568 -12.26 17.89 -12.71
CA THR A 568 -12.23 18.19 -14.17
C THR A 568 -11.02 17.55 -14.86
N ARG A 569 -11.04 17.42 -16.20
CA ARG A 569 -9.93 16.80 -16.98
C ARG A 569 -8.58 17.45 -16.66
N GLU A 570 -8.52 18.79 -16.69
CA GLU A 570 -7.32 19.57 -16.36
C GLU A 570 -6.84 19.34 -14.93
N ARG A 571 -7.79 19.26 -13.98
CA ARG A 571 -7.49 19.05 -12.56
C ARG A 571 -6.96 17.64 -12.31
N LEU A 572 -7.56 16.64 -12.95
CA LEU A 572 -7.10 15.26 -12.88
C LEU A 572 -5.69 15.12 -13.46
N GLU A 573 -5.42 15.77 -14.59
CA GLU A 573 -4.08 15.83 -15.18
C GLU A 573 -3.04 16.47 -14.25
N SER A 574 -3.42 17.58 -13.60
CA SER A 574 -2.58 18.22 -12.58
C SER A 574 -2.31 17.29 -11.38
N MET A 575 -3.32 16.56 -10.91
CA MET A 575 -3.18 15.59 -9.82
C MET A 575 -2.27 14.42 -10.20
N ILE A 576 -2.43 13.87 -11.41
CA ILE A 576 -1.57 12.81 -11.95
C ILE A 576 -0.12 13.31 -12.05
N THR A 577 0.10 14.48 -12.63
CA THR A 577 1.43 15.07 -12.79
C THR A 577 2.10 15.34 -11.44
N SER A 578 1.34 15.86 -10.46
CA SER A 578 1.83 16.08 -9.09
C SER A 578 2.22 14.75 -8.42
N GLY A 579 1.39 13.71 -8.57
CA GLY A 579 1.68 12.37 -8.06
C GLY A 579 2.95 11.77 -8.68
N GLN A 580 3.14 11.93 -10.00
CA GLN A 580 4.36 11.47 -10.69
C GLN A 580 5.60 12.19 -10.17
N ARG A 581 5.58 13.52 -10.12
CA ARG A 581 6.70 14.38 -9.66
C ARG A 581 7.16 14.08 -8.24
N VAL A 582 6.24 13.72 -7.34
CA VAL A 582 6.58 13.33 -5.96
C VAL A 582 7.19 11.92 -5.90
N THR A 583 6.84 11.06 -6.86
CA THR A 583 7.27 9.66 -6.89
C THR A 583 8.65 9.51 -7.53
N TRP A 584 8.99 10.30 -8.55
CA TRP A 584 10.29 10.24 -9.25
C TRP A 584 11.53 10.17 -8.36
N PRO A 585 11.67 10.98 -7.29
CA PRO A 585 12.84 10.93 -6.43
C PRO A 585 12.97 9.61 -5.63
N LYS A 586 11.86 8.89 -5.44
CA LYS A 586 11.80 7.62 -4.71
C LYS A 586 12.01 6.41 -5.60
N LEU A 587 11.85 6.55 -6.91
CA LEU A 587 11.96 5.45 -7.86
C LEU A 587 13.31 4.73 -7.78
N ARG A 588 14.43 5.44 -7.56
CA ARG A 588 15.76 4.82 -7.45
C ARG A 588 15.87 3.90 -6.23
N MET A 589 15.33 4.31 -5.09
CA MET A 589 15.27 3.48 -3.88
C MET A 589 14.40 2.23 -4.09
N ILE A 590 13.23 2.42 -4.69
CA ILE A 590 12.29 1.34 -5.01
C ILE A 590 12.92 0.35 -6.00
N SER A 591 13.62 0.86 -7.01
CA SER A 591 14.32 0.07 -8.02
C SER A 591 15.38 -0.83 -7.39
N ASN A 592 16.22 -0.30 -6.49
CA ASN A 592 17.26 -1.08 -5.81
C ASN A 592 16.70 -2.32 -5.10
N ARG A 593 15.59 -2.13 -4.38
CA ARG A 593 14.86 -3.22 -3.69
C ARG A 593 14.25 -4.20 -4.69
N LEU A 594 13.49 -3.71 -5.67
CA LEU A 594 12.76 -4.56 -6.61
C LEU A 594 13.68 -5.35 -7.55
N ARG A 595 14.88 -4.86 -7.83
CA ARG A 595 15.88 -5.58 -8.65
C ARG A 595 16.27 -6.92 -8.02
N ILE A 596 16.57 -6.93 -6.71
CA ILE A 596 16.89 -8.15 -5.97
C ILE A 596 15.64 -9.04 -5.85
N GLU A 597 14.48 -8.45 -5.50
CA GLU A 597 13.21 -9.19 -5.38
C GLU A 597 12.86 -9.94 -6.67
N ARG A 598 12.97 -9.27 -7.83
CA ARG A 598 12.71 -9.87 -9.15
C ARG A 598 13.74 -10.92 -9.54
N ALA A 599 15.01 -10.76 -9.16
CA ALA A 599 16.03 -11.77 -9.40
C ALA A 599 15.70 -13.07 -8.66
N ILE A 600 15.26 -12.96 -7.39
CA ILE A 600 14.82 -14.11 -6.58
C ILE A 600 13.56 -14.75 -7.20
N GLN A 601 12.57 -13.93 -7.59
CA GLN A 601 11.32 -14.43 -8.17
C GLN A 601 11.57 -15.19 -9.48
N LYS A 602 12.38 -14.62 -10.39
CA LYS A 602 12.77 -15.30 -11.65
C LYS A 602 13.47 -16.63 -11.38
N GLY A 603 14.36 -16.69 -10.39
CA GLY A 603 15.01 -17.94 -9.98
C GLY A 603 14.01 -19.01 -9.55
N ARG A 604 13.00 -18.64 -8.74
CA ARG A 604 11.94 -19.59 -8.30
C ARG A 604 11.07 -20.08 -9.45
N GLU A 605 10.66 -19.18 -10.34
CA GLU A 605 9.80 -19.53 -11.48
C GLU A 605 10.49 -20.47 -12.45
N GLU A 606 11.76 -20.21 -12.78
CA GLU A 606 12.56 -21.08 -13.66
C GLU A 606 12.78 -22.47 -13.04
N LEU A 607 13.15 -22.54 -11.76
CA LEU A 607 13.32 -23.82 -11.06
C LEU A 607 12.03 -24.63 -10.96
N ARG A 608 10.88 -23.96 -10.75
CA ARG A 608 9.57 -24.64 -10.77
C ARG A 608 9.25 -25.20 -12.16
N ARG A 609 9.58 -24.47 -13.24
CA ARG A 609 9.42 -24.96 -14.61
C ARG A 609 10.34 -26.15 -14.89
N GLU A 610 11.59 -26.10 -14.43
CA GLU A 610 12.56 -27.19 -14.58
C GLU A 610 12.13 -28.46 -13.84
N LEU A 611 11.67 -28.33 -12.58
CA LEU A 611 11.10 -29.45 -11.81
C LEU A 611 9.88 -30.06 -12.51
N ARG A 612 9.00 -29.22 -13.06
CA ARG A 612 7.82 -29.69 -13.78
C ARG A 612 8.21 -30.51 -15.01
N ARG A 613 9.21 -30.06 -15.76
CA ARG A 613 9.78 -30.79 -16.91
C ARG A 613 10.37 -32.14 -16.53
N GLN A 614 11.04 -32.22 -15.38
CA GLN A 614 11.59 -33.49 -14.90
C GLN A 614 10.51 -34.46 -14.45
N ARG A 615 9.43 -33.96 -13.85
CA ARG A 615 8.33 -34.79 -13.35
C ARG A 615 7.40 -35.28 -14.49
N TYR A 616 7.25 -34.50 -15.55
CA TYR A 616 6.37 -34.81 -16.69
C TYR A 616 7.06 -34.55 -18.04
N PRO A 617 7.99 -35.43 -18.45
CA PRO A 617 8.72 -35.26 -19.72
C PRO A 617 7.81 -35.39 -20.96
N ASP A 618 6.75 -36.20 -20.90
CA ASP A 618 5.90 -36.50 -22.06
C ASP A 618 4.91 -35.39 -22.43
N VAL A 619 4.48 -34.57 -21.46
CA VAL A 619 3.49 -33.49 -21.69
C VAL A 619 4.11 -32.28 -22.40
N ASP A 620 5.39 -31.98 -22.13
CA ASP A 620 6.09 -30.84 -22.77
C ASP A 620 6.61 -31.18 -24.18
N ASN A 621 6.84 -32.46 -24.48
CA ASN A 621 7.22 -32.91 -25.83
C ASN A 621 6.06 -32.84 -26.83
N GLN A 622 4.81 -33.03 -26.38
CA GLN A 622 3.63 -32.82 -27.23
C GLN A 622 3.44 -31.34 -27.60
N ARG A 623 3.68 -30.40 -26.65
CA ARG A 623 3.65 -28.95 -26.95
C ARG A 623 4.70 -28.51 -27.98
N LYS A 624 5.92 -29.06 -27.90
CA LYS A 624 6.95 -28.82 -28.92
C LYS A 624 6.68 -29.50 -30.26
N GLY A 625 5.84 -30.53 -30.29
CA GLY A 625 5.36 -31.18 -31.51
C GLY A 625 4.31 -30.34 -32.25
N ASP A 626 3.42 -29.67 -31.51
CA ASP A 626 2.41 -28.75 -32.05
C ASP A 626 2.99 -27.40 -32.49
N ASP A 627 4.02 -26.88 -31.81
CA ASP A 627 4.73 -25.66 -32.24
C ASP A 627 5.45 -25.81 -33.61
N ARG A 628 5.58 -27.04 -34.15
CA ARG A 628 6.11 -27.27 -35.51
C ARG A 628 5.02 -27.54 -36.55
N ARG A 629 3.76 -27.63 -36.16
CA ARG A 629 2.64 -27.93 -37.06
C ARG A 629 1.62 -26.80 -37.20
N ASN A 630 1.64 -25.80 -36.31
CA ASN A 630 0.66 -24.71 -36.32
C ASN A 630 1.29 -23.34 -36.65
N ASP A 631 1.87 -23.21 -37.84
CA ASP A 631 2.09 -21.90 -38.49
C ASP A 631 0.90 -21.46 -39.37
N ILE A 632 -0.23 -22.18 -39.32
CA ILE A 632 -1.45 -21.86 -40.07
C ILE A 632 -2.66 -22.13 -39.16
N ASP A 633 -3.47 -21.09 -38.96
CA ASP A 633 -4.82 -21.04 -38.38
C ASP A 633 -4.98 -21.24 -36.85
N GLU A 634 -4.92 -20.11 -36.12
CA GLU A 634 -5.64 -19.95 -34.85
C GLU A 634 -6.77 -18.92 -35.03
N LEU A 635 -8.01 -19.41 -35.12
CA LEU A 635 -9.29 -18.79 -34.67
C LEU A 635 -10.47 -19.72 -35.07
N GLN A 636 -11.39 -19.96 -34.12
CA GLN A 636 -12.69 -20.69 -34.24
C GLN A 636 -12.60 -22.24 -34.25
N ASP A 637 -13.48 -23.05 -33.67
CA ASP A 637 -14.64 -22.86 -32.80
C ASP A 637 -14.99 -24.21 -32.12
N TYR A 638 -15.67 -24.08 -30.97
CA TYR A 638 -16.71 -24.89 -30.32
C TYR A 638 -16.77 -26.44 -30.33
N ASN A 639 -17.08 -26.94 -29.12
CA ASN A 639 -18.01 -28.03 -28.75
C ASN A 639 -18.26 -29.16 -29.76
N THR A 640 -17.91 -30.40 -29.36
CA THR A 640 -18.86 -31.52 -29.46
C THR A 640 -18.61 -32.55 -28.36
N SER A 641 -19.69 -32.88 -27.66
CA SER A 641 -19.86 -34.01 -26.76
C SER A 641 -19.69 -35.35 -27.47
N ASN A 642 -18.99 -36.30 -26.86
CA ASN A 642 -19.43 -37.70 -26.75
C ASN A 642 -18.64 -38.40 -25.63
N GLY A 643 -19.39 -39.10 -24.77
CA GLY A 643 -18.89 -39.75 -23.57
C GLY A 643 -18.08 -41.01 -23.88
N ASP A 644 -17.15 -41.30 -22.97
CA ASP A 644 -17.02 -42.63 -22.38
C ASP A 644 -16.31 -42.50 -21.04
N ASP A 645 -16.93 -43.13 -20.04
CA ASP A 645 -16.53 -43.15 -18.63
C ASP A 645 -15.13 -43.74 -18.44
N ASN A 646 -14.26 -42.98 -17.75
CA ASN A 646 -13.26 -43.52 -16.85
C ASN A 646 -12.76 -42.41 -15.92
N ASP A 647 -13.42 -42.32 -14.77
CA ASP A 647 -13.06 -41.48 -13.63
C ASP A 647 -11.63 -41.73 -13.14
N LYS A 648 -10.76 -40.75 -13.38
CA LYS A 648 -9.67 -40.40 -12.45
C LYS A 648 -9.57 -38.88 -12.36
N HIS A 649 -10.09 -38.36 -11.26
CA HIS A 649 -9.99 -36.97 -10.84
C HIS A 649 -8.57 -36.42 -10.99
N LEU A 650 -8.40 -35.47 -11.92
CA LEU A 650 -7.26 -34.56 -11.99
C LEU A 650 -7.51 -33.40 -11.02
N GLU A 651 -7.07 -33.56 -9.77
CA GLU A 651 -6.89 -32.43 -8.87
C GLU A 651 -5.68 -31.61 -9.35
N ILE A 652 -5.97 -30.39 -9.82
CA ILE A 652 -4.95 -29.37 -10.03
C ILE A 652 -4.50 -28.90 -8.64
N GLU A 653 -3.48 -29.55 -8.10
CA GLU A 653 -2.72 -29.08 -6.94
C GLU A 653 -2.02 -27.74 -7.27
N LYS A 654 -2.74 -26.62 -7.14
CA LYS A 654 -2.13 -25.34 -6.76
C LYS A 654 -1.92 -25.39 -5.24
N VAL A 655 -0.87 -26.10 -4.81
CA VAL A 655 -0.47 -26.15 -3.40
C VAL A 655 -0.10 -24.74 -2.93
N THR A 656 -0.96 -24.21 -2.06
CA THR A 656 -0.67 -23.09 -1.17
C THR A 656 0.42 -23.55 -0.18
N ASP A 657 1.59 -22.91 -0.22
CA ASP A 657 2.69 -23.13 0.73
C ASP A 657 2.29 -22.58 2.13
N ILE A 658 1.37 -23.24 2.83
CA ILE A 658 1.25 -23.17 4.30
C ILE A 658 0.81 -24.55 4.80
N GLY A 659 1.76 -25.29 5.39
CA GLY A 659 1.44 -26.40 6.26
C GLY A 659 2.55 -26.54 7.30
N PRO A 660 2.21 -26.71 8.58
CA PRO A 660 3.03 -27.48 9.49
C PRO A 660 2.33 -28.82 9.74
N ASN A 661 2.94 -29.91 9.25
CA ASN A 661 2.77 -31.21 9.87
C ASN A 661 3.67 -31.22 11.12
N SER A 662 3.05 -31.21 12.30
CA SER A 662 3.62 -31.78 13.50
C SER A 662 2.48 -32.30 14.36
N ASP A 663 2.58 -33.59 14.68
CA ASP A 663 1.65 -34.40 15.46
C ASP A 663 1.12 -33.70 16.72
N TYR A 664 -0.20 -33.76 16.92
CA TYR A 664 -0.82 -33.52 18.22
C TYR A 664 -1.84 -34.62 18.52
N SER A 665 -1.46 -35.54 19.39
CA SER A 665 -2.39 -36.39 20.13
C SER A 665 -2.92 -35.63 21.35
N SER A 666 -4.24 -35.55 21.44
CA SER A 666 -5.10 -35.38 22.62
C SER A 666 -4.47 -35.04 23.99
N SER A 667 -4.91 -33.92 24.56
CA SER A 667 -5.47 -33.87 25.93
C SER A 667 -6.18 -32.54 26.15
N LEU A 668 -7.52 -32.61 26.19
CA LEU A 668 -8.39 -31.60 26.81
C LEU A 668 -8.13 -31.60 28.31
N GLU A 669 -7.84 -30.44 28.90
CA GLU A 669 -8.32 -30.09 30.24
C GLU A 669 -8.18 -28.59 30.51
N SER A 670 -9.14 -28.10 31.29
CA SER A 670 -9.48 -26.73 31.65
C SER A 670 -8.56 -26.06 32.67
N SER A 671 -8.24 -24.77 32.48
CA SER A 671 -7.94 -23.79 33.55
C SER A 671 -7.59 -22.45 32.89
N SER A 672 -8.44 -21.42 32.93
CA SER A 672 -8.50 -20.36 33.96
C SER A 672 -7.15 -19.69 34.27
N ASP A 673 -7.07 -18.42 33.84
CA ASP A 673 -6.39 -17.27 34.45
C ASP A 673 -4.85 -17.12 34.47
N ASN A 674 -4.48 -15.89 34.09
CA ASN A 674 -3.35 -15.07 34.53
C ASN A 674 -1.93 -15.49 34.15
N ILE A 675 -1.36 -14.82 33.13
CA ILE A 675 0.07 -14.48 33.12
C ILE A 675 0.27 -13.01 32.78
N SER A 676 1.02 -12.39 33.69
CA SER A 676 1.41 -11.01 33.84
C SER A 676 2.34 -10.49 32.75
N TYR A 677 2.12 -9.22 32.39
CA TYR A 677 3.06 -8.38 31.66
C TYR A 677 4.25 -8.02 32.56
N ILE A 678 5.46 -8.31 32.11
CA ILE A 678 6.69 -7.71 32.64
C ILE A 678 6.96 -6.44 31.84
N SER A 679 6.66 -5.28 32.43
CA SER A 679 7.22 -4.00 32.00
C SER A 679 8.01 -3.39 33.14
N SER A 680 9.32 -3.28 32.93
CA SER A 680 10.22 -2.46 33.70
C SER A 680 9.82 -0.99 33.60
N THR A 681 9.40 -0.39 34.71
CA THR A 681 9.44 1.06 34.89
C THR A 681 9.90 1.37 36.30
N SER A 682 11.00 2.12 36.34
CA SER A 682 11.55 2.85 37.45
C SER A 682 10.57 3.94 37.90
N ASP A 683 10.17 3.91 39.16
CA ASP A 683 9.59 5.05 39.85
C ASP A 683 10.46 5.35 41.08
N GLU A 684 11.06 6.55 41.08
CA GLU A 684 11.50 7.23 42.29
C GLU A 684 10.32 8.08 42.77
N GLU A 685 9.94 7.93 44.04
CA GLU A 685 9.34 9.05 44.78
C GLU A 685 9.76 9.01 46.25
N TYR A 686 10.08 10.21 46.74
CA TYR A 686 10.66 10.56 48.03
C TYR A 686 9.68 10.41 49.20
N HIS A 687 10.22 10.08 50.38
CA HIS A 687 9.68 10.58 51.65
C HIS A 687 10.82 10.95 52.60
N GLU A 688 10.75 12.19 53.09
CA GLU A 688 11.56 12.80 54.16
C GLU A 688 11.42 12.05 55.50
N GLY A 689 12.51 12.06 56.28
CA GLY A 689 12.46 11.66 57.69
C GLY A 689 13.82 11.63 58.40
N GLN A 690 14.20 12.79 58.95
CA GLN A 690 14.88 12.98 60.24
C GLN A 690 16.38 12.68 60.48
N ASP A 691 16.96 13.65 61.20
CA ASP A 691 18.00 13.61 62.22
C ASP A 691 19.50 13.64 61.84
N ASP A 692 20.03 14.86 61.89
CA ASP A 692 21.10 15.34 62.77
C ASP A 692 22.39 14.50 62.96
N SER A 693 23.45 15.05 62.36
CA SER A 693 24.74 15.35 63.00
C SER A 693 25.63 14.20 63.50
N HIS A 694 26.69 13.88 62.75
CA HIS A 694 27.96 13.47 63.36
C HIS A 694 29.18 13.93 62.53
N LYS A 695 29.90 14.86 63.16
CA LYS A 695 31.32 15.27 63.07
C LYS A 695 32.26 14.61 62.03
N PHE A 696 32.91 15.49 61.26
CA PHE A 696 34.37 15.71 61.13
C PHE A 696 35.32 14.51 61.28
N LEU A 697 36.15 14.28 60.25
CA LEU A 697 37.62 14.30 60.36
C LEU A 697 38.30 14.34 58.98
N LEU A 698 39.23 15.29 58.85
CA LEU A 698 40.19 15.47 57.76
C LEU A 698 41.25 14.38 57.76
N SER A 699 41.72 13.99 56.57
CA SER A 699 43.08 13.47 56.37
C SER A 699 43.52 13.62 54.91
N SER A 700 44.47 14.52 54.73
CA SER A 700 45.24 14.87 53.54
C SER A 700 46.29 13.82 53.16
N ASN A 701 46.58 13.65 51.87
CA ASN A 701 47.91 13.90 51.25
C ASN A 701 48.10 13.16 49.92
N ASP A 702 48.03 13.91 48.83
CA ASP A 702 48.89 13.81 47.64
C ASP A 702 49.63 15.16 47.59
N PRO A 703 50.94 15.23 47.25
CA PRO A 703 51.29 15.35 45.82
C PRO A 703 52.68 14.84 45.45
N HIS A 704 52.95 14.63 44.15
CA HIS A 704 54.18 15.13 43.51
C HIS A 704 54.07 15.09 41.97
N ILE A 705 54.14 16.28 41.38
CA ILE A 705 54.51 16.57 39.98
C ILE A 705 55.75 17.47 40.07
N ALA A 706 56.82 17.14 39.33
CA ALA A 706 57.75 18.10 38.71
C ALA A 706 58.84 17.37 37.89
N ASN A 707 58.69 17.34 36.57
CA ASN A 707 59.46 18.17 35.63
C ASN A 707 58.98 17.97 34.19
#